data_AF-A0A7X6VNV6-F1
#
_entry.id   AF-A0A7X6VNV6-F1
#
_cell.length_a   1.000
_cell.length_b   1.000
_cell.length_c   1.000
_cell.angle_alpha   90.00
_cell.angle_beta   90.00
_cell.angle_gamma   90.00
#
_symmetry.space_group_name_H-M   'P 1'
#
loop_
_entity.id
_entity.type
_entity.pdbx_description
1 polymer ?
#
loop_
_entity_poly.entity_id
_entity_poly.type
_entity_poly.pdbx_seq_one_letter_code
_entity_poly.pdbx_strand_id
1 'polypeptide(L)'
;MIDNTKNPKHNKKKTIGYILLVLIILAVILTLTFQLGDINEIIHTFKQLDGLKFLGAIGVTFIYLIFTALTGFFIVVFQKVNISKKASFYINSTEYFFNGITPTQSGSQPIQAYYYMKEGASADDTTTVLIVNFIIYQFMVIIMSTVAIGIFYKQLLTVLDRSVWILWSGYSINILVFLFILSLVYVKGVSTFIIKLLGLLGKIKPLNKIMTRLITSTPKFVSDFQKSIKLLLKRKRITIFTTLVRIIALTGYYAIPFFVTWAFNIPVGINDLGYFLAGTIISSTLMAWFPLPGAAGGVEGTFLLTFTNLELANGTILSGNQVASIMLMWRFLSYYFAMMYGLIMYFVYHYSSYRKVKYHDIYKKAEHNPERLKIALFTDAYDPVVSGVVVSVDNLRRGLEDLGHDVYIITTKSNKAKIKDDPKIIRVPGIGLVKKSLSGFRYVPFVGRYASKIRKMNFDIIHVHTELTMGKLAVLTKKWTGAPLIYTSHTIYDDAGGYVNKRFETILYPILGKIIHNIIGKFSKTADEIVVPTIKGQEYLIKNGHKGSFNIIPTGIDLSRFHLEHINQEIVDLMKKEMEIEDDFTFIYVGRIANEKSISSLFEGFHEYLKHRPGKFIVVGGGPQLIELKELVKKWQIEKNVIFTGFVDWQMIGYYYATGNVFLNASVSETQGLTYAEAMANSRPLIVREDPGITDMIVDGENGFKYQTNEELVNKMIYVYDNQSILKEIGNKARISSNDYSKENFAIKMQHLYQETLKNILEK
;
A
#
# COMPACT_ATOMS: atom_id res chain seq x y z
N MET A 1 -11.37 33.74 -13.00
CA MET A 1 -11.38 34.48 -11.72
C MET A 1 -11.18 33.48 -10.59
N ILE A 2 -10.19 33.49 -9.71
CA ILE A 2 -9.02 34.33 -9.45
C ILE A 2 -7.94 33.39 -8.85
N ASP A 3 -6.69 33.69 -9.22
CA ASP A 3 -5.42 33.26 -8.62
C ASP A 3 -5.46 32.98 -7.10
N ASN A 4 -4.96 31.82 -6.68
CA ASN A 4 -4.79 31.52 -5.25
C ASN A 4 -3.61 30.57 -5.03
N THR A 5 -2.44 31.05 -5.43
CA THR A 5 -1.15 30.37 -5.35
C THR A 5 -0.35 30.65 -4.07
N LYS A 6 -0.90 31.36 -3.07
CA LYS A 6 -0.11 31.72 -1.87
C LYS A 6 -0.80 31.36 -0.54
N ASN A 7 0.00 30.78 0.35
CA ASN A 7 -0.15 30.70 1.82
C ASN A 7 -0.66 29.38 2.47
N PRO A 8 0.19 28.60 3.17
CA PRO A 8 -0.22 27.38 3.89
C PRO A 8 -1.12 27.63 5.11
N LYS A 9 -1.16 28.86 5.66
CA LYS A 9 -2.18 29.26 6.67
C LYS A 9 -3.60 29.25 6.09
N HIS A 10 -3.75 29.46 4.77
CA HIS A 10 -5.05 29.44 4.09
C HIS A 10 -5.67 28.03 4.04
N ASN A 11 -4.85 26.99 4.15
CA ASN A 11 -5.29 25.60 4.02
C ASN A 11 -5.81 25.01 5.35
N LYS A 12 -5.25 25.43 6.50
CA LYS A 12 -5.86 25.15 7.83
C LYS A 12 -7.23 25.83 7.93
N LYS A 13 -7.35 27.08 7.47
CA LYS A 13 -8.64 27.80 7.38
C LYS A 13 -9.64 27.12 6.43
N LYS A 14 -9.21 26.52 5.31
CA LYS A 14 -10.10 25.76 4.43
C LYS A 14 -10.50 24.40 5.00
N THR A 15 -9.60 23.65 5.66
CA THR A 15 -9.99 22.39 6.33
C THR A 15 -10.88 22.64 7.54
N ILE A 16 -10.55 23.64 8.35
CA ILE A 16 -11.42 24.14 9.42
C ILE A 16 -12.72 24.67 8.82
N GLY A 17 -12.66 25.33 7.66
CA GLY A 17 -13.82 25.80 6.90
C GLY A 17 -14.70 24.66 6.37
N TYR A 18 -14.12 23.54 5.91
CA TYR A 18 -14.88 22.35 5.51
C TYR A 18 -15.46 21.63 6.72
N ILE A 19 -14.72 21.54 7.84
CA ILE A 19 -15.24 20.98 9.10
C ILE A 19 -16.37 21.88 9.64
N LEU A 20 -16.20 23.19 9.63
CA LEU A 20 -17.23 24.16 10.00
C LEU A 20 -18.41 24.09 9.05
N LEU A 21 -18.19 23.98 7.74
CA LEU A 21 -19.25 23.81 6.76
C LEU A 21 -20.00 22.49 6.98
N VAL A 22 -19.31 21.38 7.27
CA VAL A 22 -19.92 20.11 7.69
C VAL A 22 -20.75 20.32 8.94
N LEU A 23 -20.19 20.95 9.98
CA LEU A 23 -20.87 21.20 11.25
C LEU A 23 -22.06 22.16 11.11
N ILE A 24 -21.98 23.14 10.20
CA ILE A 24 -23.06 24.09 9.88
C ILE A 24 -24.14 23.39 9.07
N ILE A 25 -23.78 22.63 8.03
CA ILE A 25 -24.73 21.79 7.29
C ILE A 25 -25.37 20.79 8.25
N LEU A 26 -24.61 20.22 9.18
CA LEU A 26 -25.12 19.39 10.27
C LEU A 26 -26.13 20.14 11.11
N ALA A 27 -25.75 21.30 11.63
CA ALA A 27 -26.57 22.10 12.52
C ALA A 27 -27.83 22.56 11.82
N VAL A 28 -27.75 22.94 10.53
CA VAL A 28 -28.88 23.36 9.71
C VAL A 28 -29.80 22.18 9.38
N ILE A 29 -29.27 21.03 8.97
CA ILE A 29 -30.07 19.82 8.76
C ILE A 29 -30.73 19.42 10.07
N LEU A 30 -29.97 19.27 11.15
CA LEU A 30 -30.51 18.98 12.48
C LEU A 30 -31.59 19.99 12.87
N THR A 31 -31.36 21.30 12.74
CA THR A 31 -32.35 22.35 13.09
C THR A 31 -33.60 22.32 12.20
N LEU A 32 -33.45 22.16 10.89
CA LEU A 32 -34.58 22.08 9.94
C LEU A 32 -35.40 20.80 10.13
N THR A 33 -34.77 19.70 10.55
CA THR A 33 -35.50 18.45 10.82
C THR A 33 -36.06 18.40 12.25
N PHE A 34 -35.43 19.07 13.21
CA PHE A 34 -35.93 19.22 14.58
C PHE A 34 -37.04 20.28 14.72
N GLN A 35 -37.29 21.11 13.70
CA GLN A 35 -38.51 21.93 13.66
C GLN A 35 -39.80 21.09 13.56
N LEU A 36 -39.70 19.76 13.38
CA LEU A 36 -40.84 18.83 13.32
C LEU A 36 -40.96 17.91 14.55
N GLY A 37 -40.07 18.01 15.56
CA GLY A 37 -40.14 17.17 16.78
C GLY A 37 -39.45 17.83 17.99
N ASP A 38 -40.04 17.66 19.18
CA ASP A 38 -39.59 18.30 20.42
C ASP A 38 -38.20 17.75 20.84
N ILE A 39 -37.13 18.54 20.67
CA ILE A 39 -35.74 18.18 21.00
C ILE A 39 -35.62 17.61 22.42
N ASN A 40 -36.46 18.10 23.33
CA ASN A 40 -36.50 17.65 24.71
C ASN A 40 -36.92 16.17 24.81
N GLU A 41 -37.84 15.71 23.97
CA GLU A 41 -38.32 14.33 23.91
C GLU A 41 -37.23 13.38 23.42
N ILE A 42 -36.44 13.78 22.43
CA ILE A 42 -35.31 12.99 21.93
C ILE A 42 -34.22 12.87 23.00
N ILE A 43 -33.83 13.98 23.63
CA ILE A 43 -32.82 13.98 24.71
C ILE A 43 -33.31 13.12 25.89
N HIS A 44 -34.59 13.24 26.25
CA HIS A 44 -35.20 12.43 27.29
C HIS A 44 -35.16 10.93 26.92
N THR A 45 -35.49 10.58 25.68
CA THR A 45 -35.43 9.22 25.15
C THR A 45 -34.01 8.64 25.21
N PHE A 46 -32.99 9.43 24.85
CA PHE A 46 -31.58 9.00 24.94
C PHE A 46 -31.15 8.66 26.37
N LYS A 47 -31.66 9.38 27.38
CA LYS A 47 -31.33 9.11 28.79
C LYS A 47 -31.88 7.79 29.31
N GLN A 48 -32.86 7.19 28.63
CA GLN A 48 -33.47 5.92 29.03
C GLN A 48 -32.74 4.69 28.48
N LEU A 49 -31.76 4.88 27.57
CA LEU A 49 -31.07 3.80 26.90
C LEU A 49 -29.90 3.24 27.75
N ASP A 50 -29.73 1.92 27.72
CA ASP A 50 -28.48 1.27 28.09
C ASP A 50 -27.42 1.52 27.01
N GLY A 51 -26.33 2.20 27.39
CA GLY A 51 -25.28 2.60 26.46
C GLY A 51 -24.56 1.43 25.78
N LEU A 52 -24.33 0.31 26.49
CA LEU A 52 -23.66 -0.86 25.91
C LEU A 52 -24.56 -1.58 24.91
N LYS A 53 -25.85 -1.74 25.23
CA LYS A 53 -26.83 -2.35 24.32
C LYS A 53 -27.09 -1.47 23.10
N PHE A 54 -27.08 -0.14 23.27
CA PHE A 54 -27.22 0.80 22.18
C PHE A 54 -26.04 0.75 21.19
N LEU A 55 -24.82 0.41 21.64
CA LEU A 55 -23.71 0.11 20.72
C LEU A 55 -24.02 -1.08 19.80
N GLY A 56 -24.85 -2.04 20.24
CA GLY A 56 -25.38 -3.11 19.40
C GLY A 56 -26.28 -2.58 18.27
N ALA A 57 -27.18 -1.65 18.58
CA ALA A 57 -28.04 -0.98 17.60
C ALA A 57 -27.21 -0.14 16.59
N ILE A 58 -26.15 0.53 17.05
CA ILE A 58 -25.19 1.21 16.18
C ILE A 58 -24.43 0.20 15.30
N GLY A 59 -24.01 -0.93 15.87
CA GLY A 59 -23.31 -1.99 15.16
C GLY A 59 -24.11 -2.58 14.01
N VAL A 60 -25.38 -2.92 14.22
CA VAL A 60 -26.26 -3.41 13.15
C VAL A 60 -26.54 -2.33 12.10
N THR A 61 -26.63 -1.06 12.52
CA THR A 61 -26.75 0.08 11.60
C THR A 61 -25.51 0.20 10.71
N PHE A 62 -24.30 0.03 11.25
CA PHE A 62 -23.08 0.01 10.45
C PHE A 62 -23.03 -1.17 9.47
N ILE A 63 -23.47 -2.35 9.88
CA ILE A 63 -23.58 -3.51 8.98
C ILE A 63 -24.48 -3.15 7.79
N TYR A 64 -25.65 -2.59 8.06
CA TYR A 64 -26.56 -2.10 7.01
C TYR A 64 -25.89 -1.10 6.05
N LEU A 65 -25.22 -0.07 6.58
CA LEU A 65 -24.60 0.98 5.78
C LEU A 65 -23.44 0.45 4.92
N ILE A 66 -22.57 -0.37 5.51
CA ILE A 66 -21.44 -0.98 4.81
C ILE A 66 -21.93 -1.95 3.74
N PHE A 67 -22.87 -2.83 4.06
CA PHE A 67 -23.36 -3.83 3.10
C PHE A 67 -24.17 -3.18 1.97
N THR A 68 -24.89 -2.08 2.23
CA THR A 68 -25.50 -1.27 1.16
C THR A 68 -24.44 -0.74 0.19
N ALA A 69 -23.36 -0.15 0.71
CA ALA A 69 -22.27 0.34 -0.13
C ALA A 69 -21.54 -0.80 -0.88
N LEU A 70 -21.42 -1.97 -0.24
CA LEU A 70 -20.79 -3.15 -0.83
C LEU A 70 -21.56 -3.70 -2.02
N THR A 71 -22.90 -3.64 -2.03
CA THR A 71 -23.71 -4.09 -3.18
C THR A 71 -23.26 -3.38 -4.46
N GLY A 72 -23.22 -2.04 -4.46
CA GLY A 72 -22.75 -1.23 -5.59
C GLY A 72 -21.27 -1.45 -5.91
N PHE A 73 -20.42 -1.56 -4.88
CA PHE A 73 -18.99 -1.84 -5.05
C PHE A 73 -18.73 -3.18 -5.76
N PHE A 74 -19.43 -4.24 -5.39
CA PHE A 74 -19.25 -5.54 -6.01
C PHE A 74 -19.75 -5.54 -7.45
N ILE A 75 -20.85 -4.83 -7.76
CA ILE A 75 -21.30 -4.66 -9.14
C ILE A 75 -20.18 -4.03 -9.99
N VAL A 76 -19.55 -2.96 -9.53
CA VAL A 76 -18.39 -2.33 -10.18
C VAL A 76 -17.24 -3.32 -10.39
N VAL A 77 -16.84 -4.03 -9.34
CA VAL A 77 -15.70 -4.96 -9.38
C VAL A 77 -15.94 -6.09 -10.37
N PHE A 78 -17.13 -6.69 -10.36
CA PHE A 78 -17.42 -7.81 -11.25
C PHE A 78 -17.74 -7.39 -12.69
N GLN A 79 -18.20 -6.15 -12.90
CA GLN A 79 -18.34 -5.58 -14.24
C GLN A 79 -17.01 -5.10 -14.82
N LYS A 80 -15.94 -5.04 -14.01
CA LYS A 80 -14.61 -4.55 -14.40
C LYS A 80 -14.65 -3.09 -14.87
N VAL A 81 -15.50 -2.28 -14.25
CA VAL A 81 -15.58 -0.84 -14.54
C VAL A 81 -14.25 -0.19 -14.20
N ASN A 82 -13.76 0.68 -15.09
CA ASN A 82 -12.45 1.31 -14.98
C ASN A 82 -12.42 2.45 -13.94
N ILE A 83 -12.56 2.10 -12.66
CA ILE A 83 -12.48 3.03 -11.54
C ILE A 83 -11.70 2.45 -10.35
N SER A 84 -11.17 3.33 -9.51
CA SER A 84 -10.51 2.92 -8.27
C SER A 84 -11.48 2.20 -7.33
N LYS A 85 -11.11 1.00 -6.85
CA LYS A 85 -11.88 0.23 -5.85
C LYS A 85 -12.22 1.05 -4.61
N LYS A 86 -11.29 1.90 -4.16
CA LYS A 86 -11.52 2.81 -3.02
C LYS A 86 -12.55 3.89 -3.36
N ALA A 87 -12.41 4.51 -4.53
CA ALA A 87 -13.36 5.53 -4.99
C ALA A 87 -14.77 4.94 -5.11
N SER A 88 -14.90 3.75 -5.71
CA SER A 88 -16.16 3.03 -5.82
C SER A 88 -16.84 2.82 -4.45
N PHE A 89 -16.12 2.33 -3.45
CA PHE A 89 -16.70 2.13 -2.11
C PHE A 89 -17.18 3.45 -1.50
N TYR A 90 -16.39 4.52 -1.60
CA TYR A 90 -16.79 5.83 -1.07
C TYR A 90 -17.99 6.40 -1.81
N ILE A 91 -18.03 6.34 -3.14
CA ILE A 91 -19.14 6.83 -3.97
C ILE A 91 -20.44 6.13 -3.57
N ASN A 92 -20.45 4.79 -3.47
CA ASN A 92 -21.63 4.06 -3.04
C ASN A 92 -22.04 4.39 -1.60
N SER A 93 -21.08 4.66 -0.71
CA SER A 93 -21.37 5.05 0.67
C SER A 93 -22.04 6.42 0.81
N THR A 94 -22.01 7.27 -0.23
CA THR A 94 -22.67 8.60 -0.19
C THR A 94 -24.19 8.56 -0.42
N GLU A 95 -24.76 7.38 -0.70
CA GLU A 95 -26.17 7.18 -1.07
C GLU A 95 -27.14 7.88 -0.11
N TYR A 96 -27.03 7.60 1.20
CA TYR A 96 -27.95 8.13 2.20
C TYR A 96 -27.85 9.64 2.41
N PHE A 97 -26.66 10.22 2.22
CA PHE A 97 -26.52 11.66 2.33
C PHE A 97 -27.32 12.36 1.23
N PHE A 98 -27.12 11.95 -0.02
CA PHE A 98 -27.78 12.57 -1.15
C PHE A 98 -29.27 12.25 -1.23
N ASN A 99 -29.70 11.06 -0.81
CA ASN A 99 -31.11 10.75 -0.67
C ASN A 99 -31.76 11.58 0.45
N GLY A 100 -31.06 11.75 1.58
CA GLY A 100 -31.55 12.49 2.74
C GLY A 100 -31.81 13.97 2.47
N ILE A 101 -30.99 14.62 1.64
CA ILE A 101 -31.12 16.05 1.31
C ILE A 101 -32.00 16.35 0.09
N THR A 102 -32.52 15.32 -0.60
CA THR A 102 -33.38 15.51 -1.76
C THR A 102 -34.83 15.13 -1.49
N PRO A 103 -35.81 15.88 -2.02
CA PRO A 103 -37.19 15.41 -2.10
C PRO A 103 -37.24 14.03 -2.78
N THR A 104 -38.21 13.20 -2.38
CA THR A 104 -38.45 11.86 -2.96
C THR A 104 -37.31 10.84 -2.81
N GLN A 105 -36.24 11.13 -2.06
CA GLN A 105 -35.07 10.25 -1.88
C GLN A 105 -34.39 9.84 -3.21
N SER A 106 -34.37 10.72 -4.21
CA SER A 106 -33.88 10.42 -5.56
C SER A 106 -32.48 11.00 -5.88
N GLY A 107 -31.86 11.73 -4.96
CA GLY A 107 -30.63 12.49 -5.18
C GLY A 107 -29.34 11.68 -5.34
N SER A 108 -29.29 10.46 -4.79
CA SER A 108 -28.06 9.66 -4.82
C SER A 108 -27.65 9.22 -6.22
N GLN A 109 -28.58 8.72 -7.02
CA GLN A 109 -28.26 8.12 -8.32
C GLN A 109 -27.63 9.12 -9.30
N PRO A 110 -28.15 10.36 -9.48
CA PRO A 110 -27.51 11.36 -10.34
C PRO A 110 -26.09 11.71 -9.87
N ILE A 111 -25.88 11.79 -8.55
CA ILE A 111 -24.58 12.19 -8.00
C ILE A 111 -23.57 11.05 -8.07
N GLN A 112 -23.99 9.82 -7.79
CA GLN A 112 -23.16 8.63 -8.02
C GLN A 112 -22.78 8.53 -9.50
N ALA A 113 -23.72 8.78 -10.43
CA ALA A 113 -23.44 8.79 -11.85
C ALA A 113 -22.34 9.81 -12.21
N TYR A 114 -22.49 11.04 -11.72
CA TYR A 114 -21.50 12.10 -11.91
C TYR A 114 -20.11 11.69 -11.40
N TYR A 115 -20.01 11.15 -10.19
CA TYR A 115 -18.71 10.76 -9.62
C TYR A 115 -18.11 9.53 -10.28
N TYR A 116 -18.91 8.56 -10.72
CA TYR A 116 -18.41 7.44 -11.50
C TYR A 116 -17.78 7.91 -12.81
N MET A 117 -18.47 8.78 -13.56
CA MET A 117 -17.93 9.35 -14.80
C MET A 117 -16.67 10.18 -14.55
N LYS A 118 -16.64 10.96 -13.45
CA LYS A 118 -15.46 11.74 -13.05
C LYS A 118 -14.24 10.88 -12.72
N GLU A 119 -14.44 9.68 -12.19
CA GLU A 119 -13.36 8.71 -11.91
C GLU A 119 -12.94 7.88 -13.13
N GLY A 120 -13.56 8.10 -14.29
CA GLY A 120 -13.20 7.46 -15.57
C GLY A 120 -14.13 6.32 -16.01
N ALA A 121 -15.26 6.09 -15.33
CA ALA A 121 -16.26 5.13 -15.83
C ALA A 121 -16.95 5.65 -17.10
N SER A 122 -17.24 4.75 -18.04
CA SER A 122 -18.07 5.09 -19.19
C SER A 122 -19.52 5.40 -18.76
N ALA A 123 -20.25 6.15 -19.58
CA ALA A 123 -21.67 6.42 -19.33
C ALA A 123 -22.49 5.11 -19.30
N ASP A 124 -22.15 4.15 -20.16
CA ASP A 124 -22.80 2.84 -20.25
C ASP A 124 -22.56 2.01 -18.98
N ASP A 125 -21.31 1.93 -18.51
CA ASP A 125 -20.97 1.20 -17.28
C ASP A 125 -21.65 1.83 -16.06
N THR A 126 -21.63 3.16 -15.98
CA THR A 126 -22.25 3.92 -14.90
C THR A 126 -23.75 3.64 -14.83
N THR A 127 -24.43 3.73 -15.97
CA THR A 127 -25.86 3.45 -16.10
C THR A 127 -26.17 2.00 -15.70
N THR A 128 -25.35 1.05 -16.15
CA THR A 128 -25.49 -0.37 -15.81
C THR A 128 -25.38 -0.61 -14.30
N VAL A 129 -24.36 -0.05 -13.64
CA VAL A 129 -24.15 -0.21 -12.19
C VAL A 129 -25.36 0.27 -11.39
N LEU A 130 -25.86 1.47 -11.70
CA LEU A 130 -26.98 2.10 -10.98
C LEU A 130 -28.29 1.34 -11.18
N ILE A 131 -28.59 0.97 -12.43
CA ILE A 131 -29.80 0.21 -12.78
C ILE A 131 -29.79 -1.14 -12.08
N VAL A 132 -28.66 -1.87 -12.15
CA VAL A 132 -28.52 -3.18 -11.50
C VAL A 132 -28.71 -3.08 -9.99
N ASN A 133 -28.07 -2.10 -9.33
CA ASN A 133 -28.21 -1.91 -7.89
C ASN A 133 -29.66 -1.62 -7.48
N PHE A 134 -30.35 -0.81 -8.27
CA PHE A 134 -31.76 -0.48 -8.06
C PHE A 134 -32.70 -1.68 -8.25
N ILE A 135 -32.50 -2.49 -9.29
CA ILE A 135 -33.32 -3.69 -9.53
C ILE A 135 -33.13 -4.72 -8.43
N ILE A 136 -31.89 -4.98 -8.01
CA ILE A 136 -31.60 -5.93 -6.93
C ILE A 136 -32.28 -5.47 -5.64
N TYR A 137 -32.22 -4.17 -5.32
CA TYR A 137 -32.95 -3.60 -4.20
C TYR A 137 -34.44 -3.89 -4.29
N GLN A 138 -35.10 -3.52 -5.40
CA GLN A 138 -36.55 -3.67 -5.46
C GLN A 138 -37.02 -5.12 -5.47
N PHE A 139 -36.29 -5.99 -6.14
CA PHE A 139 -36.58 -7.41 -6.13
C PHE A 139 -36.49 -7.99 -4.71
N MET A 140 -35.48 -7.57 -3.93
CA MET A 140 -35.31 -8.04 -2.55
C MET A 140 -36.36 -7.48 -1.58
N VAL A 141 -36.73 -6.21 -1.70
CA VAL A 141 -37.80 -5.62 -0.87
C VAL A 141 -39.09 -6.42 -1.04
N ILE A 142 -39.46 -6.78 -2.26
CA ILE A 142 -40.68 -7.56 -2.53
C ILE A 142 -40.58 -8.97 -1.98
N ILE A 143 -39.51 -9.70 -2.28
CA ILE A 143 -39.33 -11.06 -1.77
C ILE A 143 -39.40 -11.10 -0.25
N MET A 144 -38.68 -10.20 0.42
CA MET A 144 -38.69 -10.12 1.88
C MET A 144 -40.08 -9.73 2.41
N SER A 145 -40.79 -8.84 1.73
CA SER A 145 -42.18 -8.47 2.09
C SER A 145 -43.14 -9.64 1.91
N THR A 146 -43.06 -10.39 0.81
CA THR A 146 -43.89 -11.57 0.56
C THR A 146 -43.64 -12.65 1.61
N VAL A 147 -42.37 -12.92 1.95
CA VAL A 147 -42.00 -13.89 2.98
C VAL A 147 -42.48 -13.43 4.36
N ALA A 148 -42.30 -12.15 4.70
CA ALA A 148 -42.74 -11.58 5.96
C ALA A 148 -44.28 -11.67 6.12
N ILE A 149 -45.03 -11.28 5.08
CA ILE A 149 -46.49 -11.39 5.08
C ILE A 149 -46.89 -12.85 5.19
N GLY A 150 -46.29 -13.77 4.43
CA GLY A 150 -46.65 -15.19 4.47
C GLY A 150 -46.44 -15.86 5.82
N ILE A 151 -45.32 -15.57 6.50
CA ILE A 151 -44.98 -16.17 7.79
C ILE A 151 -45.74 -15.52 8.94
N PHE A 152 -45.86 -14.19 8.94
CA PHE A 152 -46.38 -13.41 10.07
C PHE A 152 -47.81 -12.89 9.86
N TYR A 153 -48.52 -13.36 8.83
CA TYR A 153 -49.85 -12.87 8.46
C TYR A 153 -50.83 -12.79 9.63
N LYS A 154 -50.94 -13.89 10.39
CA LYS A 154 -51.91 -14.00 11.49
C LYS A 154 -51.64 -12.97 12.59
N GLN A 155 -50.37 -12.78 12.93
CA GLN A 155 -49.95 -11.84 13.98
C GLN A 155 -50.04 -10.38 13.49
N LEU A 156 -49.84 -10.15 12.20
CA LEU A 156 -50.06 -8.83 11.61
C LEU A 156 -51.55 -8.47 11.55
N LEU A 157 -52.44 -9.44 11.30
CA LEU A 157 -53.89 -9.23 11.37
C LEU A 157 -54.35 -8.85 12.78
N THR A 158 -53.80 -9.50 13.81
CA THR A 158 -54.20 -9.21 15.21
C THR A 158 -53.76 -7.81 15.65
N VAL A 159 -52.60 -7.33 15.17
CA VAL A 159 -52.10 -6.00 15.55
C VAL A 159 -52.74 -4.89 14.71
N LEU A 160 -52.89 -5.09 13.40
CA LEU A 160 -53.42 -4.06 12.51
C LEU A 160 -54.95 -3.95 12.55
N ASP A 161 -55.68 -5.01 12.91
CA ASP A 161 -57.15 -5.07 12.99
C ASP A 161 -57.84 -4.35 11.80
N ARG A 162 -58.53 -3.23 12.04
CA ARG A 162 -59.22 -2.44 10.99
C ARG A 162 -58.29 -1.77 9.98
N SER A 163 -56.99 -1.70 10.27
CA SER A 163 -55.95 -1.07 9.45
C SER A 163 -55.21 -2.05 8.53
N VAL A 164 -55.64 -3.31 8.43
CA VAL A 164 -55.02 -4.33 7.55
C VAL A 164 -54.99 -3.91 6.07
N TRP A 165 -55.90 -3.04 5.62
CA TRP A 165 -55.87 -2.51 4.26
C TRP A 165 -54.57 -1.75 3.95
N ILE A 166 -53.93 -1.14 4.96
CA ILE A 166 -52.66 -0.42 4.82
C ILE A 166 -51.56 -1.39 4.36
N LEU A 167 -51.50 -2.59 4.95
CA LEU A 167 -50.55 -3.65 4.56
C LEU A 167 -50.68 -4.00 3.07
N TRP A 168 -51.89 -4.32 2.64
CA TRP A 168 -52.17 -4.71 1.26
C TRP A 168 -51.91 -3.56 0.29
N SER A 169 -52.24 -2.33 0.68
CA SER A 169 -52.01 -1.15 -0.12
C SER A 169 -50.50 -0.89 -0.37
N GLY A 170 -49.66 -1.01 0.66
CA GLY A 170 -48.20 -0.89 0.54
C GLY A 170 -47.59 -2.03 -0.28
N TYR A 171 -48.06 -3.26 -0.06
CA TYR A 171 -47.60 -4.42 -0.82
C TYR A 171 -47.98 -4.34 -2.30
N SER A 172 -49.23 -3.96 -2.61
CA SER A 172 -49.71 -3.78 -3.99
C SER A 172 -48.91 -2.73 -4.76
N ILE A 173 -48.55 -1.59 -4.14
CA ILE A 173 -47.71 -0.59 -4.81
C ILE A 173 -46.33 -1.15 -5.15
N ASN A 174 -45.68 -1.87 -4.23
CA ASN A 174 -44.37 -2.46 -4.52
C ASN A 174 -44.45 -3.49 -5.65
N ILE A 175 -45.50 -4.32 -5.67
CA ILE A 175 -45.77 -5.22 -6.80
C ILE A 175 -45.95 -4.44 -8.10
N LEU A 176 -46.74 -3.37 -8.11
CA LEU A 176 -46.96 -2.55 -9.32
C LEU A 176 -45.66 -1.94 -9.83
N VAL A 177 -44.80 -1.42 -8.94
CA VAL A 177 -43.47 -0.90 -9.31
C VAL A 177 -42.60 -2.00 -9.93
N PHE A 178 -42.64 -3.21 -9.38
CA PHE A 178 -41.89 -4.33 -9.93
C PHE A 178 -42.44 -4.84 -11.26
N LEU A 179 -43.76 -4.93 -11.40
CA LEU A 179 -44.40 -5.26 -12.69
C LEU A 179 -44.06 -4.20 -13.74
N PHE A 180 -44.00 -2.92 -13.36
CA PHE A 180 -43.53 -1.85 -14.24
C PHE A 180 -42.06 -2.05 -14.64
N ILE A 181 -41.18 -2.36 -13.68
CA ILE A 181 -39.77 -2.67 -13.94
C ILE A 181 -39.64 -3.88 -14.88
N LEU A 182 -40.39 -4.96 -14.66
CA LEU A 182 -40.42 -6.13 -15.54
C LEU A 182 -40.95 -5.79 -16.94
N SER A 183 -41.94 -4.91 -17.03
CA SER A 183 -42.47 -4.46 -18.32
C SER A 183 -41.40 -3.76 -19.17
N LEU A 184 -40.53 -2.95 -18.54
CA LEU A 184 -39.40 -2.30 -19.22
C LEU A 184 -38.45 -3.32 -19.85
N VAL A 185 -38.37 -4.53 -19.31
CA VAL A 185 -37.51 -5.61 -19.80
C VAL A 185 -38.15 -6.39 -20.95
N TYR A 186 -39.39 -6.83 -20.75
CA TYR A 186 -39.99 -7.90 -21.55
C TYR A 186 -41.03 -7.43 -22.56
N VAL A 187 -41.68 -6.29 -22.31
CA VAL A 187 -42.82 -5.85 -23.13
C VAL A 187 -42.37 -4.92 -24.24
N LYS A 188 -42.57 -5.37 -25.50
CA LYS A 188 -42.34 -4.55 -26.69
C LYS A 188 -43.38 -3.41 -26.71
N GLY A 189 -42.92 -2.17 -26.85
CA GLY A 189 -43.80 -0.99 -26.93
C GLY A 189 -43.97 -0.19 -25.63
N VAL A 190 -43.37 -0.62 -24.51
CA VAL A 190 -43.39 0.17 -23.24
C VAL A 190 -42.75 1.55 -23.42
N SER A 191 -41.66 1.65 -24.19
CA SER A 191 -41.06 2.94 -24.55
C SER A 191 -42.07 3.87 -25.22
N THR A 192 -42.83 3.35 -26.19
CA THR A 192 -43.89 4.09 -26.90
C THR A 192 -45.03 4.51 -25.97
N PHE A 193 -45.42 3.64 -25.03
CA PHE A 193 -46.43 3.96 -24.01
C PHE A 193 -45.97 5.10 -23.09
N ILE A 194 -44.73 5.04 -22.59
CA ILE A 194 -44.16 6.10 -21.74
C ILE A 194 -44.09 7.42 -22.51
N ILE A 195 -43.65 7.40 -23.78
CA ILE A 195 -43.60 8.60 -24.63
C ILE A 195 -44.98 9.22 -24.81
N LYS A 196 -46.03 8.41 -25.05
CA LYS A 196 -47.42 8.89 -25.15
C LYS A 196 -47.88 9.54 -23.84
N LEU A 197 -47.59 8.92 -22.69
CA LEU A 197 -47.93 9.46 -21.37
C LEU A 197 -47.22 10.79 -21.09
N LEU A 198 -45.91 10.85 -21.35
CA LEU A 198 -45.12 12.09 -21.23
C LEU A 198 -45.63 13.17 -22.19
N GLY A 199 -46.09 12.81 -23.39
CA GLY A 199 -46.69 13.73 -24.36
C GLY A 199 -48.01 14.33 -23.87
N LEU A 200 -48.83 13.56 -23.14
CA LEU A 200 -50.04 14.07 -22.49
C LEU A 200 -49.71 15.06 -21.36
N LEU A 201 -48.71 14.73 -20.53
CA LEU A 201 -48.24 15.62 -19.46
C LEU A 201 -47.56 16.89 -20.00
N GLY A 202 -46.91 16.80 -21.16
CA GLY A 202 -46.27 17.92 -21.85
C GLY A 202 -47.24 19.00 -22.33
N LYS A 203 -48.54 18.71 -22.38
CA LYS A 203 -49.59 19.71 -22.64
C LYS A 203 -49.73 20.74 -21.51
N ILE A 204 -49.21 20.43 -20.32
CA ILE A 204 -49.20 21.33 -19.16
C ILE A 204 -48.01 22.29 -19.30
N LYS A 205 -48.27 23.59 -19.52
CA LYS A 205 -47.26 24.65 -19.79
C LYS A 205 -45.99 24.59 -18.92
N PRO A 206 -46.06 24.51 -17.57
CA PRO A 206 -44.86 24.45 -16.74
C PRO A 206 -44.02 23.17 -16.91
N LEU A 207 -44.62 22.08 -17.40
CA LEU A 207 -43.95 20.79 -17.56
C LEU A 207 -43.42 20.56 -18.98
N ASN A 208 -43.89 21.31 -19.98
CA ASN A 208 -43.59 21.09 -21.40
C ASN A 208 -42.08 20.89 -21.66
N LYS A 209 -41.22 21.83 -21.23
CA LYS A 209 -39.76 21.76 -21.44
C LYS A 209 -39.11 20.50 -20.86
N ILE A 210 -39.56 20.06 -19.67
CA ILE A 210 -39.03 18.85 -19.01
C ILE A 210 -39.54 17.61 -19.74
N MET A 211 -40.83 17.57 -20.08
CA MET A 211 -41.46 16.43 -20.75
C MET A 211 -40.88 16.21 -22.15
N THR A 212 -40.63 17.26 -22.95
CA THR A 212 -39.97 17.13 -24.26
C THR A 212 -38.58 16.51 -24.13
N ARG A 213 -37.79 16.95 -23.15
CA ARG A 213 -36.47 16.38 -22.89
C ARG A 213 -36.57 14.89 -22.51
N LEU A 214 -37.51 14.53 -21.63
CA LEU A 214 -37.73 13.15 -21.24
C LEU A 214 -38.13 12.29 -22.45
N ILE A 215 -39.09 12.73 -23.28
CA ILE A 215 -39.52 12.05 -24.50
C ILE A 215 -38.34 11.71 -25.41
N THR A 216 -37.42 12.65 -25.64
CA THR A 216 -36.24 12.40 -26.49
C THR A 216 -35.25 11.40 -25.90
N SER A 217 -35.17 11.31 -24.56
CA SER A 217 -34.23 10.42 -23.85
C SER A 217 -34.80 9.03 -23.55
N THR A 218 -36.13 8.87 -23.49
CA THR A 218 -36.81 7.63 -23.12
C THR A 218 -36.41 6.42 -23.98
N PRO A 219 -36.35 6.50 -25.33
CA PRO A 219 -35.97 5.35 -26.15
C PRO A 219 -34.59 4.78 -25.80
N LYS A 220 -33.61 5.68 -25.61
CA LYS A 220 -32.26 5.31 -25.24
C LYS A 220 -32.22 4.71 -23.84
N PHE A 221 -32.87 5.34 -22.86
CA PHE A 221 -32.95 4.82 -21.50
C PHE A 221 -33.54 3.41 -21.43
N VAL A 222 -34.67 3.16 -22.11
CA VAL A 222 -35.31 1.84 -22.12
C VAL A 222 -34.41 0.79 -22.79
N SER A 223 -33.72 1.16 -23.88
CA SER A 223 -32.76 0.27 -24.56
C SER A 223 -31.57 -0.09 -23.66
N ASP A 224 -30.97 0.91 -23.02
CA ASP A 224 -29.83 0.74 -22.09
C ASP A 224 -30.24 -0.09 -20.87
N PHE A 225 -31.46 0.12 -20.36
CA PHE A 225 -32.06 -0.67 -19.28
C PHE A 225 -32.21 -2.14 -19.67
N GLN A 226 -32.78 -2.43 -20.84
CA GLN A 226 -32.93 -3.79 -21.36
C GLN A 226 -31.59 -4.50 -21.57
N LYS A 227 -30.60 -3.79 -22.11
CA LYS A 227 -29.23 -4.30 -22.31
C LYS A 227 -28.58 -4.64 -20.97
N SER A 228 -28.71 -3.75 -19.97
CA SER A 228 -28.18 -3.93 -18.61
C SER A 228 -28.77 -5.17 -17.93
N ILE A 229 -30.09 -5.35 -18.00
CA ILE A 229 -30.77 -6.53 -17.44
C ILE A 229 -30.30 -7.82 -18.12
N LYS A 230 -30.23 -7.86 -19.45
CA LYS A 230 -29.78 -9.04 -20.19
C LYS A 230 -28.35 -9.44 -19.81
N LEU A 231 -27.46 -8.46 -19.67
CA LEU A 231 -26.09 -8.67 -19.22
C LEU A 231 -26.03 -9.21 -17.79
N LEU A 232 -26.88 -8.69 -16.89
CA LEU A 232 -27.00 -9.17 -15.52
C LEU A 232 -27.49 -10.62 -15.45
N LEU A 233 -28.56 -10.97 -16.18
CA LEU A 233 -29.12 -12.32 -16.20
C LEU A 233 -28.12 -13.35 -16.75
N LYS A 234 -27.26 -12.96 -17.70
CA LYS A 234 -26.18 -13.82 -18.23
C LYS A 234 -25.10 -14.13 -17.19
N ARG A 235 -24.90 -13.27 -16.18
CA ARG A 235 -23.83 -13.38 -15.18
C ARG A 235 -24.35 -13.83 -13.80
N LYS A 236 -24.97 -15.01 -13.76
CA LYS A 236 -25.64 -15.58 -12.57
C LYS A 236 -24.85 -15.47 -11.25
N ARG A 237 -23.53 -15.72 -11.27
CA ARG A 237 -22.67 -15.64 -10.06
C ARG A 237 -22.66 -14.25 -9.43
N ILE A 238 -22.58 -13.20 -10.25
CA ILE A 238 -22.56 -11.81 -9.77
C ILE A 238 -23.90 -11.48 -9.14
N THR A 239 -24.99 -11.82 -9.84
CA THR A 239 -26.36 -11.56 -9.40
C THR A 239 -26.65 -12.24 -8.08
N ILE A 240 -26.33 -13.54 -7.94
CA ILE A 240 -26.52 -14.28 -6.70
C ILE A 240 -25.73 -13.64 -5.55
N PHE A 241 -24.44 -13.35 -5.77
CA PHE A 241 -23.59 -12.79 -4.72
C PHE A 241 -24.06 -11.39 -4.27
N THR A 242 -24.32 -10.49 -5.21
CA THR A 242 -24.80 -9.13 -4.91
C THR A 242 -26.19 -9.13 -4.28
N THR A 243 -27.04 -10.10 -4.63
CA THR A 243 -28.33 -10.34 -3.98
C THR A 243 -28.14 -10.77 -2.52
N LEU A 244 -27.25 -11.72 -2.23
CA LEU A 244 -26.94 -12.13 -0.85
C LEU A 244 -26.42 -10.97 0.00
N VAL A 245 -25.52 -10.15 -0.55
CA VAL A 245 -25.03 -8.93 0.12
C VAL A 245 -26.19 -7.97 0.41
N ARG A 246 -27.13 -7.82 -0.53
CA ARG A 246 -28.31 -6.96 -0.33
C ARG A 246 -29.28 -7.50 0.71
N ILE A 247 -29.46 -8.82 0.81
CA ILE A 247 -30.26 -9.45 1.88
C ILE A 247 -29.67 -9.14 3.25
N ILE A 248 -28.35 -9.25 3.41
CA ILE A 248 -27.67 -8.91 4.67
C ILE A 248 -27.89 -7.43 5.02
N ALA A 249 -27.75 -6.54 4.03
CA ALA A 249 -27.99 -5.10 4.23
C ALA A 249 -29.42 -4.82 4.72
N LEU A 250 -30.43 -5.34 4.00
CA LEU A 250 -31.84 -5.13 4.33
C LEU A 250 -32.24 -5.77 5.66
N THR A 251 -31.74 -6.97 5.95
CA THR A 251 -31.97 -7.63 7.25
C THR A 251 -31.39 -6.79 8.38
N GLY A 252 -30.19 -6.22 8.20
CA GLY A 252 -29.60 -5.28 9.15
C GLY A 252 -30.49 -4.06 9.39
N TYR A 253 -31.02 -3.45 8.32
CA TYR A 253 -31.95 -2.31 8.42
C TYR A 253 -33.24 -2.66 9.17
N TYR A 254 -33.89 -3.77 8.80
CA TYR A 254 -35.15 -4.20 9.41
C TYR A 254 -34.97 -4.68 10.86
N ALA A 255 -33.75 -5.07 11.26
CA ALA A 255 -33.44 -5.48 12.63
C ALA A 255 -33.18 -4.31 13.58
N ILE A 256 -32.97 -3.08 13.09
CA ILE A 256 -32.64 -1.93 13.94
C ILE A 256 -33.66 -1.76 15.09
N PRO A 257 -34.99 -1.78 14.85
CA PRO A 257 -35.98 -1.65 15.92
C PRO A 257 -35.89 -2.70 17.02
N PHE A 258 -35.50 -3.93 16.70
CA PHE A 258 -35.27 -4.99 17.70
C PHE A 258 -34.13 -4.62 18.65
N PHE A 259 -32.98 -4.20 18.11
CA PHE A 259 -31.83 -3.79 18.92
C PHE A 259 -32.07 -2.50 19.69
N VAL A 260 -32.87 -1.59 19.14
CA VAL A 260 -33.32 -0.38 19.85
C VAL A 260 -34.20 -0.75 21.03
N THR A 261 -35.18 -1.65 20.84
CA THR A 261 -36.04 -2.16 21.92
C THR A 261 -35.20 -2.82 23.03
N TRP A 262 -34.22 -3.63 22.65
CA TRP A 262 -33.26 -4.22 23.59
C TRP A 262 -32.45 -3.17 24.38
N ALA A 263 -32.10 -2.06 23.73
CA ALA A 263 -31.38 -0.95 24.37
C ALA A 263 -32.24 -0.16 25.37
N PHE A 264 -33.57 -0.19 25.27
CA PHE A 264 -34.49 0.33 26.30
C PHE A 264 -34.66 -0.60 27.50
N ASN A 265 -33.86 -1.67 27.62
CA ASN A 265 -34.00 -2.72 28.64
C ASN A 265 -35.35 -3.43 28.61
N ILE A 266 -36.06 -3.37 27.48
CA ILE A 266 -37.27 -4.17 27.27
C ILE A 266 -36.82 -5.60 26.96
N PRO A 267 -37.37 -6.62 27.65
CA PRO A 267 -36.90 -8.00 27.55
C PRO A 267 -37.34 -8.65 26.23
N VAL A 268 -36.67 -8.32 25.13
CA VAL A 268 -36.85 -8.98 23.82
C VAL A 268 -35.95 -10.21 23.67
N GLY A 269 -36.49 -11.29 23.13
CA GLY A 269 -35.77 -12.54 22.82
C GLY A 269 -35.60 -12.76 21.32
N ILE A 270 -34.79 -13.76 20.92
CA ILE A 270 -34.54 -14.07 19.50
C ILE A 270 -35.82 -14.43 18.73
N ASN A 271 -36.83 -14.96 19.43
CA ASN A 271 -38.13 -15.29 18.86
C ASN A 271 -38.91 -14.03 18.42
N ASP A 272 -38.62 -12.88 19.02
CA ASP A 272 -39.26 -11.60 18.67
C ASP A 272 -38.64 -10.98 17.41
N LEU A 273 -37.40 -11.36 17.05
CA LEU A 273 -36.68 -10.79 15.91
C LEU A 273 -37.47 -10.91 14.61
N GLY A 274 -38.14 -12.05 14.38
CA GLY A 274 -38.96 -12.28 13.20
C GLY A 274 -40.09 -11.25 13.06
N TYR A 275 -40.78 -10.94 14.16
CA TYR A 275 -41.84 -9.95 14.20
C TYR A 275 -41.31 -8.54 13.96
N PHE A 276 -40.20 -8.17 14.59
CA PHE A 276 -39.56 -6.88 14.36
C PHE A 276 -39.13 -6.70 12.91
N LEU A 277 -38.55 -7.74 12.29
CA LEU A 277 -38.21 -7.73 10.87
C LEU A 277 -39.46 -7.51 10.02
N ALA A 278 -40.51 -8.31 10.22
CA ALA A 278 -41.75 -8.21 9.45
C ALA A 278 -42.45 -6.86 9.62
N GLY A 279 -42.57 -6.38 10.86
CA GLY A 279 -43.22 -5.11 11.16
C GLY A 279 -42.46 -3.92 10.59
N THR A 280 -41.13 -3.96 10.59
CA THR A 280 -40.29 -2.90 9.98
C THR A 280 -40.37 -2.94 8.46
N ILE A 281 -40.40 -4.15 7.85
CA ILE A 281 -40.62 -4.31 6.41
C ILE A 281 -41.92 -3.64 6.00
N ILE A 282 -43.02 -3.91 6.72
CA ILE A 282 -44.34 -3.36 6.44
C ILE A 282 -44.38 -1.84 6.65
N SER A 283 -43.76 -1.37 7.72
CA SER A 283 -43.62 0.07 7.95
C SER A 283 -42.88 0.76 6.80
N SER A 284 -41.90 0.07 6.20
CA SER A 284 -41.11 0.59 5.09
C SER A 284 -41.73 0.44 3.69
N THR A 285 -42.66 -0.49 3.47
CA THR A 285 -43.28 -0.70 2.14
C THR A 285 -44.21 0.45 1.75
N LEU A 286 -44.77 1.17 2.72
CA LEU A 286 -45.60 2.36 2.52
C LEU A 286 -44.79 3.64 2.32
N MET A 287 -43.47 3.59 2.54
CA MET A 287 -42.57 4.68 2.21
C MET A 287 -42.65 5.06 0.71
N ALA A 288 -43.17 4.15 -0.13
CA ALA A 288 -43.49 4.38 -1.54
C ALA A 288 -44.69 5.31 -1.81
N TRP A 289 -45.57 5.57 -0.83
CA TRP A 289 -46.80 6.37 -1.01
C TRP A 289 -46.59 7.88 -0.93
N PHE A 290 -45.71 8.34 -0.04
CA PHE A 290 -45.51 9.78 0.25
C PHE A 290 -44.04 10.16 0.09
N PRO A 291 -43.62 10.58 -1.11
CA PRO A 291 -42.22 10.89 -1.40
C PRO A 291 -41.87 12.32 -0.95
N LEU A 292 -42.17 12.66 0.30
CA LEU A 292 -41.71 13.90 0.93
C LEU A 292 -40.28 13.71 1.46
N PRO A 293 -39.45 14.77 1.55
CA PRO A 293 -38.16 14.69 2.24
C PRO A 293 -38.38 14.11 3.64
N GLY A 294 -37.71 12.99 3.95
CA GLY A 294 -37.84 12.31 5.24
C GLY A 294 -39.01 11.33 5.41
N ALA A 295 -39.95 11.23 4.46
CA ALA A 295 -41.15 10.37 4.56
C ALA A 295 -41.88 10.48 5.92
N ALA A 296 -41.84 11.68 6.52
CA ALA A 296 -42.38 11.97 7.83
C ALA A 296 -43.91 11.92 7.79
N GLY A 297 -44.51 11.17 8.72
CA GLY A 297 -45.95 10.99 8.92
C GLY A 297 -46.46 9.60 8.55
N GLY A 298 -46.10 9.07 7.37
CA GLY A 298 -46.66 7.80 6.87
C GLY A 298 -45.96 6.54 7.42
N VAL A 299 -44.63 6.56 7.45
CA VAL A 299 -43.85 5.43 7.98
C VAL A 299 -43.88 5.42 9.50
N GLU A 300 -43.80 6.60 10.15
CA GLU A 300 -43.99 6.69 11.61
C GLU A 300 -45.38 6.20 12.02
N GLY A 301 -46.43 6.66 11.32
CA GLY A 301 -47.80 6.23 11.60
C GLY A 301 -47.97 4.72 11.47
N THR A 302 -47.44 4.12 10.40
CA THR A 302 -47.49 2.66 10.23
C THR A 302 -46.68 1.92 11.28
N PHE A 303 -45.51 2.45 11.65
CA PHE A 303 -44.68 1.86 12.68
C PHE A 303 -45.42 1.85 14.03
N LEU A 304 -46.02 2.98 14.42
CA LEU A 304 -46.85 3.05 15.62
C LEU A 304 -48.01 2.05 15.57
N LEU A 305 -48.72 1.96 14.44
CA LEU A 305 -49.81 0.99 14.25
C LEU A 305 -49.34 -0.47 14.29
N THR A 306 -48.11 -0.76 13.87
CA THR A 306 -47.59 -2.13 13.76
C THR A 306 -46.97 -2.63 15.06
N PHE A 307 -46.50 -1.74 15.92
CA PHE A 307 -45.78 -2.11 17.14
C PHE A 307 -46.53 -1.78 18.44
N THR A 308 -47.52 -0.88 18.41
CA THR A 308 -48.36 -0.59 19.59
C THR A 308 -49.22 -1.80 19.91
N ASN A 309 -49.25 -2.19 21.18
CA ASN A 309 -49.92 -3.40 21.67
C ASN A 309 -49.35 -4.71 21.10
N LEU A 310 -48.13 -4.69 20.53
CA LEU A 310 -47.44 -5.91 20.17
C LEU A 310 -47.09 -6.69 21.46
N GLU A 311 -47.60 -7.91 21.55
CA GLU A 311 -47.24 -8.87 22.59
C GLU A 311 -45.95 -9.61 22.20
N LEU A 312 -44.92 -9.47 23.02
CA LEU A 312 -43.64 -10.16 22.89
C LEU A 312 -43.76 -11.62 23.35
N ALA A 313 -42.81 -12.47 22.94
CA ALA A 313 -42.81 -13.91 23.24
C ALA A 313 -42.82 -14.24 24.75
N ASN A 314 -42.46 -13.29 25.62
CA ASN A 314 -42.51 -13.43 27.07
C ASN A 314 -43.78 -12.83 27.72
N GLY A 315 -44.78 -12.45 26.92
CA GLY A 315 -46.02 -11.84 27.39
C GLY A 315 -45.95 -10.33 27.67
N THR A 316 -44.82 -9.68 27.42
CA THR A 316 -44.70 -8.21 27.58
C THR A 316 -45.41 -7.52 26.43
N ILE A 317 -46.31 -6.58 26.72
CA ILE A 317 -47.01 -5.78 25.72
C ILE A 317 -46.35 -4.40 25.58
N LEU A 318 -45.99 -4.01 24.36
CA LEU A 318 -45.39 -2.70 24.09
C LEU A 318 -46.44 -1.58 24.16
N SER A 319 -46.25 -0.62 25.07
CA SER A 319 -47.10 0.57 25.18
C SER A 319 -46.82 1.59 24.07
N GLY A 320 -47.81 2.41 23.71
CA GLY A 320 -47.66 3.44 22.68
C GLY A 320 -46.50 4.40 22.92
N ASN A 321 -46.24 4.79 24.17
CA ASN A 321 -45.12 5.68 24.54
C ASN A 321 -43.74 4.99 24.33
N GLN A 322 -43.64 3.69 24.66
CA GLN A 322 -42.43 2.92 24.39
C GLN A 322 -42.19 2.77 22.89
N VAL A 323 -43.24 2.49 22.11
CA VAL A 323 -43.14 2.35 20.66
C VAL A 323 -42.76 3.66 19.99
N ALA A 324 -43.30 4.80 20.44
CA ALA A 324 -42.89 6.12 19.97
C ALA A 324 -41.40 6.37 20.24
N SER A 325 -40.91 6.02 21.43
CA SER A 325 -39.49 6.13 21.81
C SER A 325 -38.59 5.24 20.94
N ILE A 326 -39.01 3.99 20.69
CA ILE A 326 -38.33 3.04 19.80
C ILE A 326 -38.28 3.56 18.37
N MET A 327 -39.41 4.08 17.87
CA MET A 327 -39.52 4.65 16.53
C MET A 327 -38.59 5.85 16.36
N LEU A 328 -38.55 6.77 17.33
CA LEU A 328 -37.66 7.92 17.31
C LEU A 328 -36.19 7.49 17.21
N MET A 329 -35.77 6.48 18.00
CA MET A 329 -34.40 5.98 17.95
C MET A 329 -34.09 5.17 16.69
N TRP A 330 -35.05 4.41 16.18
CA TRP A 330 -34.93 3.78 14.87
C TRP A 330 -34.75 4.82 13.77
N ARG A 331 -35.49 5.94 13.79
CA ARG A 331 -35.31 7.06 12.85
C ARG A 331 -33.96 7.72 12.99
N PHE A 332 -33.52 7.96 14.23
CA PHE A 332 -32.17 8.46 14.51
C PHE A 332 -31.10 7.63 13.81
N LEU A 333 -31.14 6.30 13.97
CA LEU A 333 -30.14 5.39 13.39
C LEU A 333 -30.30 5.19 11.88
N SER A 334 -31.51 4.94 11.42
CA SER A 334 -31.78 4.56 10.02
C SER A 334 -31.71 5.73 9.04
N TYR A 335 -31.98 6.96 9.50
CA TYR A 335 -32.04 8.14 8.64
C TYR A 335 -30.92 9.13 8.97
N TYR A 336 -30.90 9.68 10.19
CA TYR A 336 -29.96 10.77 10.53
C TYR A 336 -28.52 10.30 10.63
N PHE A 337 -28.29 9.20 11.32
CA PHE A 337 -26.97 8.59 11.44
C PHE A 337 -26.46 8.06 10.07
N ALA A 338 -27.35 7.46 9.27
CA ALA A 338 -27.05 7.05 7.90
C ALA A 338 -26.63 8.23 7.01
N MET A 339 -27.34 9.36 7.10
CA MET A 339 -27.03 10.60 6.38
C MET A 339 -25.67 11.18 6.79
N MET A 340 -25.39 11.18 8.11
CA MET A 340 -24.09 11.57 8.67
C MET A 340 -22.94 10.73 8.10
N TYR A 341 -23.12 9.41 8.10
CA TYR A 341 -22.16 8.48 7.54
C TYR A 341 -21.90 8.80 6.07
N GLY A 342 -22.95 9.00 5.28
CA GLY A 342 -22.82 9.37 3.87
C GLY A 342 -22.06 10.69 3.65
N LEU A 343 -22.30 11.68 4.51
CA LEU A 343 -21.61 12.98 4.47
C LEU A 343 -20.12 12.82 4.77
N ILE A 344 -19.78 12.08 5.83
CA ILE A 344 -18.38 11.79 6.17
C ILE A 344 -17.69 11.09 5.00
N MET A 345 -18.34 10.10 4.39
CA MET A 345 -17.80 9.37 3.24
C MET A 345 -17.61 10.25 2.00
N TYR A 346 -18.51 11.20 1.77
CA TYR A 346 -18.37 12.22 0.74
C TYR A 346 -17.11 13.09 0.94
N PHE A 347 -16.84 13.54 2.16
CA PHE A 347 -15.64 14.32 2.46
C PHE A 347 -14.36 13.50 2.40
N VAL A 348 -14.39 12.25 2.87
CA VAL A 348 -13.27 11.32 2.75
C VAL A 348 -12.89 11.11 1.28
N TYR A 349 -13.89 10.90 0.41
CA TYR A 349 -13.68 10.82 -1.04
C TYR A 349 -12.98 12.07 -1.58
N HIS A 350 -13.55 13.27 -1.36
CA HIS A 350 -12.99 14.53 -1.88
C HIS A 350 -11.59 14.84 -1.37
N TYR A 351 -11.34 14.56 -0.09
CA TYR A 351 -10.02 14.77 0.51
C TYR A 351 -8.96 13.84 -0.11
N SER A 352 -9.35 12.59 -0.41
CA SER A 352 -8.46 11.62 -1.05
C SER A 352 -8.15 11.97 -2.52
N SER A 353 -9.15 12.41 -3.29
CA SER A 353 -9.00 12.72 -4.72
C SER A 353 -8.33 14.08 -4.98
N TYR A 354 -8.63 15.12 -4.20
CA TYR A 354 -8.03 16.47 -4.37
C TYR A 354 -6.50 16.47 -4.21
N ARG A 355 -5.96 15.62 -3.32
CA ARG A 355 -4.51 15.54 -3.07
C ARG A 355 -3.73 14.93 -4.23
N LYS A 356 -4.34 14.08 -5.05
CA LYS A 356 -3.65 13.36 -6.14
C LYS A 356 -3.46 14.24 -7.37
N VAL A 357 -4.51 14.95 -7.80
CA VAL A 357 -4.49 15.76 -9.04
C VAL A 357 -3.61 17.00 -8.89
N LYS A 358 -3.76 17.74 -7.78
CA LYS A 358 -3.08 19.04 -7.60
C LYS A 358 -1.55 18.97 -7.73
N TYR A 359 -0.92 17.94 -7.17
CA TYR A 359 0.54 17.88 -7.09
C TYR A 359 1.18 17.26 -8.33
N HIS A 360 0.47 16.39 -9.06
CA HIS A 360 0.90 15.96 -10.40
C HIS A 360 0.98 17.15 -11.36
N ASP A 361 -0.03 18.02 -11.36
CA ASP A 361 -0.02 19.22 -12.20
C ASP A 361 1.09 20.21 -11.79
N ILE A 362 1.36 20.33 -10.48
CA ILE A 362 2.47 21.16 -9.98
C ILE A 362 3.80 20.58 -10.45
N TYR A 363 3.97 19.27 -10.38
CA TYR A 363 5.21 18.61 -10.81
C TYR A 363 5.43 18.78 -12.31
N LYS A 364 4.45 18.44 -13.16
CA LYS A 364 4.58 18.60 -14.62
C LYS A 364 4.85 20.03 -15.09
N LYS A 365 4.42 21.04 -14.32
CA LYS A 365 4.64 22.45 -14.61
C LYS A 365 5.87 23.05 -13.93
N ALA A 366 6.54 22.29 -13.07
CA ALA A 366 7.76 22.75 -12.42
C ALA A 366 8.88 22.83 -13.45
N GLU A 367 9.73 23.83 -13.30
CA GLU A 367 10.97 23.92 -14.07
C GLU A 367 11.97 22.92 -13.49
N HIS A 368 12.32 21.91 -14.26
CA HIS A 368 13.28 20.88 -13.89
C HIS A 368 14.61 21.13 -14.60
N ASN A 369 15.69 21.31 -13.85
CA ASN A 369 17.02 21.48 -14.43
C ASN A 369 17.74 20.11 -14.50
N PRO A 370 17.93 19.51 -15.69
CA PRO A 370 18.56 18.20 -15.82
C PRO A 370 20.03 18.18 -15.39
N GLU A 371 20.73 19.33 -15.42
CA GLU A 371 22.11 19.47 -14.95
C GLU A 371 22.21 19.60 -13.43
N ARG A 372 21.11 19.98 -12.76
CA ARG A 372 21.07 20.20 -11.31
C ARG A 372 19.78 19.68 -10.69
N LEU A 373 19.72 18.35 -10.55
CA LEU A 373 18.57 17.66 -9.99
C LEU A 373 18.52 17.77 -8.46
N LYS A 374 17.31 17.85 -7.93
CA LYS A 374 16.99 17.69 -6.52
C LYS A 374 16.49 16.28 -6.23
N ILE A 375 17.28 15.50 -5.52
CA ILE A 375 17.14 14.05 -5.43
C ILE A 375 16.83 13.65 -3.99
N ALA A 376 15.87 12.76 -3.78
CA ALA A 376 15.61 12.17 -2.46
C ALA A 376 15.92 10.67 -2.45
N LEU A 377 16.91 10.28 -1.66
CA LEU A 377 17.29 8.88 -1.41
C LEU A 377 16.57 8.36 -0.16
N PHE A 378 15.72 7.34 -0.32
CA PHE A 378 14.92 6.72 0.73
C PHE A 378 15.58 5.42 1.20
N THR A 379 15.93 5.35 2.48
CA THR A 379 16.53 4.16 3.09
C THR A 379 16.11 3.97 4.54
N ASP A 380 15.71 2.77 4.93
CA ASP A 380 15.28 2.45 6.29
C ASP A 380 16.42 2.51 7.32
N ALA A 381 17.67 2.39 6.87
CA ALA A 381 18.87 2.51 7.66
C ALA A 381 19.88 3.48 7.00
N TYR A 382 20.44 4.35 7.82
CA TYR A 382 21.52 5.28 7.46
C TYR A 382 22.36 5.56 8.71
N ASP A 383 23.41 6.35 8.59
CA ASP A 383 24.27 6.78 9.69
C ASP A 383 23.46 7.05 10.99
N PRO A 384 23.85 6.49 12.16
CA PRO A 384 25.09 5.76 12.47
C PRO A 384 25.06 4.24 12.22
N VAL A 385 24.05 3.72 11.49
CA VAL A 385 24.00 2.29 11.16
C VAL A 385 25.11 1.96 10.15
N VAL A 386 25.89 0.91 10.40
CA VAL A 386 26.94 0.45 9.48
C VAL A 386 26.44 -0.76 8.70
N SER A 387 26.34 -0.65 7.38
CA SER A 387 26.04 -1.75 6.46
C SER A 387 26.46 -1.40 5.03
N GLY A 388 26.57 -2.41 4.15
CA GLY A 388 26.89 -2.18 2.73
C GLY A 388 25.87 -1.28 2.01
N VAL A 389 24.58 -1.37 2.37
CA VAL A 389 23.54 -0.48 1.83
C VAL A 389 23.80 0.97 2.23
N VAL A 390 24.21 1.22 3.48
CA VAL A 390 24.52 2.57 3.96
C VAL A 390 25.71 3.15 3.21
N VAL A 391 26.76 2.35 3.00
CA VAL A 391 27.94 2.74 2.21
C VAL A 391 27.54 3.07 0.77
N SER A 392 26.74 2.22 0.13
CA SER A 392 26.25 2.45 -1.24
C SER A 392 25.47 3.75 -1.37
N VAL A 393 24.52 4.00 -0.45
CA VAL A 393 23.72 5.24 -0.44
C VAL A 393 24.58 6.47 -0.17
N ASP A 394 25.56 6.38 0.72
CA ASP A 394 26.46 7.49 1.04
C ASP A 394 27.40 7.83 -0.11
N ASN A 395 27.98 6.81 -0.77
CA ASN A 395 28.80 6.99 -1.96
C ASN A 395 27.98 7.60 -3.11
N LEU A 396 26.76 7.12 -3.33
CA LEU A 396 25.85 7.71 -4.32
C LEU A 396 25.55 9.18 -4.01
N ARG A 397 25.23 9.49 -2.75
CA ARG A 397 24.99 10.87 -2.31
C ARG A 397 26.18 11.75 -2.64
N ARG A 398 27.38 11.38 -2.18
CA ARG A 398 28.60 12.18 -2.37
C ARG A 398 28.92 12.35 -3.85
N GLY A 399 28.89 11.27 -4.64
CA GLY A 399 29.17 11.35 -6.07
C GLY A 399 28.18 12.23 -6.83
N LEU A 400 26.88 12.19 -6.50
CA LEU A 400 25.88 13.09 -7.08
C LEU A 400 26.07 14.55 -6.62
N GLU A 401 26.46 14.78 -5.36
CA GLU A 401 26.79 16.13 -4.86
C GLU A 401 28.05 16.68 -5.54
N ASP A 402 29.05 15.86 -5.82
CA ASP A 402 30.27 16.21 -6.58
C ASP A 402 29.93 16.63 -8.03
N LEU A 403 28.89 16.02 -8.62
CA LEU A 403 28.33 16.40 -9.93
C LEU A 403 27.41 17.64 -9.86
N GLY A 404 27.23 18.24 -8.68
CA GLY A 404 26.50 19.49 -8.48
C GLY A 404 25.02 19.35 -8.13
N HIS A 405 24.51 18.13 -7.95
CA HIS A 405 23.11 17.88 -7.60
C HIS A 405 22.80 18.17 -6.12
N ASP A 406 21.51 18.40 -5.81
CA ASP A 406 21.03 18.64 -4.44
C ASP A 406 20.38 17.38 -3.85
N VAL A 407 21.14 16.61 -3.07
CA VAL A 407 20.74 15.27 -2.60
C VAL A 407 20.29 15.26 -1.14
N TYR A 408 19.12 14.67 -0.88
CA TYR A 408 18.55 14.51 0.46
C TYR A 408 18.45 13.04 0.82
N ILE A 409 18.74 12.71 2.08
CA ILE A 409 18.52 11.38 2.65
C ILE A 409 17.24 11.39 3.46
N ILE A 410 16.28 10.53 3.13
CA ILE A 410 15.07 10.31 3.90
C ILE A 410 15.16 8.96 4.60
N THR A 411 15.29 8.99 5.92
CA THR A 411 15.57 7.78 6.71
C THR A 411 14.84 7.76 8.05
N THR A 412 14.99 6.69 8.82
CA THR A 412 14.40 6.58 10.15
C THR A 412 15.29 7.23 11.22
N LYS A 413 14.69 7.85 12.24
CA LYS A 413 15.43 8.41 13.37
C LYS A 413 15.99 7.26 14.21
N SER A 414 17.30 7.18 14.47
CA SER A 414 17.90 6.23 15.42
C SER A 414 17.95 6.82 16.84
N ASN A 415 17.91 5.98 17.88
CA ASN A 415 18.07 6.41 19.28
C ASN A 415 19.52 6.36 19.79
N LYS A 416 20.48 5.85 18.99
CA LYS A 416 21.78 5.37 19.50
C LYS A 416 22.99 6.31 19.35
N ALA A 417 22.87 7.58 18.94
CA ALA A 417 24.04 8.47 18.91
C ALA A 417 23.70 9.96 18.97
N LYS A 418 24.70 10.79 19.35
CA LYS A 418 24.79 12.21 18.98
C LYS A 418 24.91 12.30 17.45
N ILE A 419 23.78 12.36 16.77
CA ILE A 419 23.71 12.45 15.32
C ILE A 419 24.20 13.85 14.91
N LYS A 420 25.14 13.94 13.97
CA LYS A 420 25.51 15.23 13.35
C LYS A 420 24.27 15.82 12.68
N ASP A 421 23.99 17.08 12.97
CA ASP A 421 22.85 17.78 12.38
C ASP A 421 23.20 18.16 10.94
N ASP A 422 22.67 17.40 9.99
CA ASP A 422 22.74 17.71 8.56
C ASP A 422 21.30 17.97 8.08
N PRO A 423 20.97 19.19 7.63
CA PRO A 423 19.62 19.55 7.20
C PRO A 423 19.16 18.76 5.97
N LYS A 424 20.08 18.15 5.20
CA LYS A 424 19.75 17.28 4.07
C LYS A 424 19.40 15.85 4.50
N ILE A 425 19.58 15.49 5.78
CA ILE A 425 19.18 14.18 6.33
C ILE A 425 17.86 14.32 7.10
N ILE A 426 16.76 13.96 6.46
CA ILE A 426 15.42 14.01 7.06
C ILE A 426 15.12 12.72 7.79
N ARG A 427 15.14 12.78 9.12
CA ARG A 427 14.90 11.62 9.99
C ARG A 427 13.46 11.54 10.46
N VAL A 428 12.78 10.47 10.04
CA VAL A 428 11.38 10.18 10.35
C VAL A 428 11.28 9.36 11.64
N PRO A 429 10.52 9.81 12.66
CA PRO A 429 10.32 9.04 13.89
C PRO A 429 9.63 7.70 13.61
N GLY A 430 10.20 6.62 14.14
CA GLY A 430 9.66 5.27 14.04
C GLY A 430 9.78 4.49 15.34
N ILE A 431 8.96 3.46 15.47
CA ILE A 431 8.93 2.53 16.60
C ILE A 431 9.98 1.44 16.34
N GLY A 432 10.87 1.22 17.32
CA GLY A 432 11.91 0.18 17.22
C GLY A 432 11.31 -1.22 17.22
N LEU A 433 11.85 -2.11 16.38
CA LEU A 433 11.49 -3.52 16.41
C LEU A 433 12.27 -4.22 17.54
N VAL A 434 11.58 -5.02 18.35
CA VAL A 434 12.04 -5.54 19.66
C VAL A 434 13.16 -6.60 19.55
N LYS A 435 13.43 -7.17 18.37
CA LYS A 435 14.45 -8.23 18.22
C LYS A 435 15.86 -7.68 17.97
N LYS A 436 16.84 -8.25 18.69
CA LYS A 436 18.28 -7.92 18.63
C LYS A 436 18.88 -8.05 17.22
N SER A 437 18.36 -8.93 16.35
CA SER A 437 18.78 -9.09 14.95
C SER A 437 18.21 -8.04 13.98
N LEU A 438 17.17 -7.30 14.39
CA LEU A 438 16.56 -6.20 13.63
C LEU A 438 16.90 -4.83 14.25
N SER A 439 17.94 -4.78 15.09
CA SER A 439 18.35 -3.57 15.79
C SER A 439 18.87 -2.53 14.80
N GLY A 440 17.97 -1.65 14.34
CA GLY A 440 18.26 -0.63 13.33
C GLY A 440 17.04 -0.33 12.47
N PHE A 441 16.21 -1.34 12.19
CA PHE A 441 14.96 -1.18 11.45
C PHE A 441 13.85 -0.65 12.35
N ARG A 442 13.11 0.34 11.84
CA ARG A 442 12.01 0.97 12.56
C ARG A 442 10.75 0.98 11.72
N TYR A 443 9.64 0.68 12.38
CA TYR A 443 8.32 0.82 11.78
C TYR A 443 7.82 2.25 11.98
N VAL A 444 7.54 2.95 10.88
CA VAL A 444 6.93 4.29 10.91
C VAL A 444 5.42 4.18 10.68
N PRO A 445 4.59 4.43 11.72
CA PRO A 445 3.15 4.52 11.52
C PRO A 445 2.79 5.81 10.76
N PHE A 446 1.64 5.82 10.10
CA PHE A 446 1.09 7.00 9.42
C PHE A 446 2.05 7.66 8.41
N VAL A 447 2.72 6.87 7.56
CA VAL A 447 3.63 7.36 6.49
C VAL A 447 3.04 8.50 5.64
N GLY A 448 1.72 8.57 5.48
CA GLY A 448 1.03 9.67 4.79
C GLY A 448 1.22 11.06 5.41
N ARG A 449 1.47 11.17 6.72
CA ARG A 449 1.81 12.44 7.38
C ARG A 449 3.16 12.96 6.89
N TYR A 450 4.13 12.07 6.75
CA TYR A 450 5.50 12.40 6.33
C TYR A 450 5.56 12.65 4.82
N ALA A 451 4.90 11.82 4.01
CA ALA A 451 4.73 12.06 2.58
C ALA A 451 4.12 13.45 2.32
N SER A 452 3.24 13.93 3.21
CA SER A 452 2.59 15.23 3.07
C SER A 452 3.53 16.42 3.33
N LYS A 453 4.64 16.20 4.04
CA LYS A 453 5.69 17.19 4.24
C LYS A 453 6.71 17.11 3.11
N ILE A 454 7.21 15.90 2.85
CA ILE A 454 8.22 15.59 1.82
C ILE A 454 7.75 16.05 0.44
N ARG A 455 6.49 15.80 0.06
CA ARG A 455 5.97 16.21 -1.25
C ARG A 455 6.07 17.73 -1.53
N LYS A 456 6.19 18.56 -0.50
CA LYS A 456 6.30 20.02 -0.65
C LYS A 456 7.74 20.47 -0.94
N MET A 457 8.70 19.55 -0.84
CA MET A 457 10.10 19.83 -1.10
C MET A 457 10.44 19.78 -2.59
N ASN A 458 9.49 19.33 -3.43
CA ASN A 458 9.58 19.29 -4.89
C ASN A 458 10.87 18.62 -5.38
N PHE A 459 11.01 17.33 -5.08
CA PHE A 459 12.11 16.52 -5.60
C PHE A 459 11.84 16.18 -7.07
N ASP A 460 12.87 16.30 -7.89
CA ASP A 460 12.88 15.88 -9.29
C ASP A 460 12.97 14.35 -9.40
N ILE A 461 13.65 13.72 -8.44
CA ILE A 461 13.85 12.28 -8.41
C ILE A 461 13.57 11.74 -7.02
N ILE A 462 12.82 10.65 -6.96
CA ILE A 462 12.67 9.80 -5.77
C ILE A 462 13.44 8.52 -6.05
N HIS A 463 14.43 8.18 -5.23
CA HIS A 463 15.17 6.93 -5.35
C HIS A 463 15.07 6.16 -4.04
N VAL A 464 14.58 4.92 -4.10
CA VAL A 464 14.45 4.03 -2.95
C VAL A 464 15.49 2.92 -2.97
N HIS A 465 16.10 2.66 -1.80
CA HIS A 465 17.10 1.61 -1.60
C HIS A 465 16.64 0.49 -0.65
N THR A 466 15.47 0.63 -0.01
CA THR A 466 14.90 -0.38 0.89
C THR A 466 13.36 -0.43 0.77
N GLU A 467 12.80 -1.64 0.80
CA GLU A 467 11.39 -1.90 0.46
C GLU A 467 10.43 -1.82 1.66
N LEU A 468 10.96 -1.53 2.86
CA LEU A 468 10.19 -1.56 4.09
C LEU A 468 9.38 -0.28 4.29
N THR A 469 9.69 0.52 5.31
CA THR A 469 8.85 1.66 5.63
C THR A 469 9.19 2.87 4.77
N MET A 470 10.48 3.09 4.52
CA MET A 470 10.92 4.16 3.61
C MET A 470 10.51 3.87 2.17
N GLY A 471 10.49 2.61 1.74
CA GLY A 471 9.93 2.24 0.45
C GLY A 471 8.44 2.57 0.31
N LYS A 472 7.61 2.24 1.31
CA LYS A 472 6.18 2.64 1.30
C LYS A 472 6.01 4.16 1.27
N LEU A 473 6.87 4.88 1.98
CA LEU A 473 6.87 6.34 2.00
C LEU A 473 7.26 6.92 0.63
N ALA A 474 8.26 6.36 -0.04
CA ALA A 474 8.69 6.74 -1.39
C ALA A 474 7.55 6.53 -2.40
N VAL A 475 6.93 5.35 -2.42
CA VAL A 475 5.79 5.04 -3.30
C VAL A 475 4.61 5.97 -3.07
N LEU A 476 4.31 6.31 -1.81
CA LEU A 476 3.24 7.26 -1.51
C LEU A 476 3.59 8.68 -1.95
N THR A 477 4.87 9.06 -1.84
CA THR A 477 5.37 10.36 -2.31
C THR A 477 5.25 10.44 -3.83
N LYS A 478 5.72 9.43 -4.59
CA LYS A 478 5.49 9.28 -6.04
C LYS A 478 4.00 9.46 -6.38
N LYS A 479 3.12 8.71 -5.72
CA LYS A 479 1.67 8.77 -6.00
C LYS A 479 1.05 10.14 -5.77
N TRP A 480 1.67 10.99 -4.96
CA TRP A 480 1.18 12.33 -4.68
C TRP A 480 1.84 13.36 -5.58
N THR A 481 3.15 13.31 -5.78
CA THR A 481 3.88 14.29 -6.59
C THR A 481 3.82 14.00 -8.08
N GLY A 482 3.79 12.73 -8.49
CA GLY A 482 4.02 12.32 -9.88
C GLY A 482 5.50 12.24 -10.25
N ALA A 483 6.41 12.48 -9.30
CA ALA A 483 7.85 12.42 -9.53
C ALA A 483 8.31 10.98 -9.85
N PRO A 484 9.32 10.81 -10.72
CA PRO A 484 9.96 9.53 -11.02
C PRO A 484 10.38 8.80 -9.77
N LEU A 485 10.13 7.50 -9.73
CA LEU A 485 10.60 6.60 -8.69
C LEU A 485 11.57 5.57 -9.27
N ILE A 486 12.83 5.67 -8.89
CA ILE A 486 13.85 4.66 -9.16
C ILE A 486 13.99 3.75 -7.94
N TYR A 487 14.23 2.45 -8.18
CA TYR A 487 14.44 1.47 -7.12
C TYR A 487 15.74 0.71 -7.33
N THR A 488 16.71 0.83 -6.41
CA THR A 488 17.87 -0.08 -6.36
C THR A 488 17.59 -1.25 -5.41
N SER A 489 17.70 -2.47 -5.92
CA SER A 489 17.60 -3.70 -5.14
C SER A 489 18.97 -4.16 -4.65
N HIS A 490 19.28 -3.91 -3.38
CA HIS A 490 20.58 -4.25 -2.77
C HIS A 490 20.67 -5.67 -2.18
N THR A 491 19.54 -6.28 -1.83
CA THR A 491 19.53 -7.51 -1.02
C THR A 491 18.93 -8.68 -1.77
N ILE A 492 19.73 -9.73 -1.94
CA ILE A 492 19.26 -11.05 -2.34
C ILE A 492 18.86 -11.77 -1.07
N TYR A 493 17.57 -11.77 -0.76
CA TYR A 493 17.08 -12.33 0.50
C TYR A 493 17.29 -13.85 0.57
N ASP A 494 17.36 -14.56 -0.55
CA ASP A 494 17.70 -15.99 -0.57
C ASP A 494 19.07 -16.26 0.06
N ASP A 495 20.00 -15.32 -0.08
CA ASP A 495 21.38 -15.42 0.41
C ASP A 495 21.57 -14.81 1.81
N ALA A 496 20.54 -14.14 2.34
CA ALA A 496 20.56 -13.48 3.65
C ALA A 496 20.29 -14.43 4.84
N GLY A 497 20.16 -15.74 4.60
CA GLY A 497 19.88 -16.75 5.63
C GLY A 497 20.87 -16.72 6.81
N GLY A 498 22.15 -16.44 6.55
CA GLY A 498 23.21 -16.38 7.56
C GLY A 498 23.05 -15.30 8.65
N TYR A 499 22.10 -14.36 8.52
CA TYR A 499 21.83 -13.31 9.51
C TYR A 499 20.80 -13.72 10.58
N VAL A 500 20.16 -14.88 10.44
CA VAL A 500 19.09 -15.35 11.33
C VAL A 500 19.44 -16.73 11.89
N ASN A 501 19.05 -16.97 13.14
CA ASN A 501 19.38 -18.19 13.89
C ASN A 501 18.92 -19.47 13.14
N LYS A 502 19.77 -20.52 13.05
CA LYS A 502 19.52 -21.77 12.28
C LYS A 502 18.13 -22.41 12.48
N ARG A 503 17.57 -22.34 13.70
CA ARG A 503 16.21 -22.87 13.99
C ARG A 503 15.07 -22.07 13.31
N PHE A 504 15.31 -20.80 12.97
CA PHE A 504 14.36 -19.95 12.26
C PHE A 504 14.40 -20.21 10.74
N GLU A 505 15.57 -20.57 10.20
CA GLU A 505 15.78 -20.88 8.78
C GLU A 505 15.02 -22.13 8.32
N THR A 506 15.00 -23.20 9.12
CA THR A 506 14.51 -24.52 8.64
C THR A 506 12.98 -24.63 8.58
N ILE A 507 12.23 -23.89 9.40
CA ILE A 507 10.76 -24.07 9.54
C ILE A 507 9.96 -22.87 9.02
N LEU A 508 10.43 -21.64 9.29
CA LEU A 508 9.64 -20.43 9.02
C LEU A 508 10.00 -19.76 7.68
N TYR A 509 11.24 -19.93 7.23
CA TYR A 509 11.79 -19.28 6.03
C TYR A 509 11.11 -19.66 4.70
N PRO A 510 10.70 -20.91 4.45
CA PRO A 510 10.03 -21.25 3.19
C PRO A 510 8.67 -20.55 3.01
N ILE A 511 7.97 -20.27 4.11
CA ILE A 511 6.67 -19.59 4.12
C ILE A 511 6.86 -18.07 4.11
N LEU A 512 7.77 -17.54 4.94
CA LEU A 512 8.08 -16.12 5.02
C LEU A 512 8.81 -15.60 3.77
N GLY A 513 9.69 -16.41 3.17
CA GLY A 513 10.40 -16.11 1.94
C GLY A 513 9.42 -15.84 0.81
N LYS A 514 8.43 -16.72 0.58
CA LYS A 514 7.36 -16.47 -0.42
C LYS A 514 6.59 -15.17 -0.17
N ILE A 515 6.35 -14.81 1.08
CA ILE A 515 5.70 -13.55 1.44
C ILE A 515 6.61 -12.36 1.10
N ILE A 516 7.89 -12.43 1.47
CA ILE A 516 8.91 -11.41 1.17
C ILE A 516 9.07 -11.23 -0.34
N HIS A 517 9.23 -12.30 -1.10
CA HIS A 517 9.33 -12.25 -2.57
C HIS A 517 8.09 -11.65 -3.21
N ASN A 518 6.88 -11.99 -2.73
CA ASN A 518 5.66 -11.36 -3.23
C ASN A 518 5.58 -9.87 -2.89
N ILE A 519 6.11 -9.44 -1.74
CA ILE A 519 6.22 -8.02 -1.38
C ILE A 519 7.20 -7.31 -2.32
N ILE A 520 8.39 -7.86 -2.53
CA ILE A 520 9.41 -7.31 -3.44
C ILE A 520 8.89 -7.26 -4.88
N GLY A 521 8.28 -8.34 -5.37
CA GLY A 521 7.67 -8.41 -6.69
C GLY A 521 6.52 -7.42 -6.89
N LYS A 522 5.75 -7.10 -5.83
CA LYS A 522 4.75 -6.03 -5.88
C LYS A 522 5.36 -4.64 -5.79
N PHE A 523 6.43 -4.48 -5.02
CA PHE A 523 7.12 -3.22 -4.82
C PHE A 523 7.85 -2.77 -6.09
N SER A 524 8.60 -3.67 -6.72
CA SER A 524 9.31 -3.43 -7.97
C SER A 524 8.41 -2.89 -9.09
N LYS A 525 7.16 -3.39 -9.19
CA LYS A 525 6.13 -2.91 -10.13
C LYS A 525 5.68 -1.47 -9.90
N THR A 526 6.06 -0.84 -8.79
CA THR A 526 5.71 0.55 -8.49
C THR A 526 6.80 1.54 -8.91
N ALA A 527 8.01 1.07 -9.17
CA ALA A 527 9.10 1.88 -9.69
C ALA A 527 8.90 2.16 -11.20
N ASP A 528 9.40 3.30 -11.66
CA ASP A 528 9.51 3.61 -13.09
C ASP A 528 10.73 2.93 -13.69
N GLU A 529 11.85 2.95 -12.94
CA GLU A 529 13.10 2.27 -13.29
C GLU A 529 13.59 1.40 -12.14
N ILE A 530 14.23 0.28 -12.48
CA ILE A 530 14.87 -0.62 -11.52
C ILE A 530 16.36 -0.69 -11.79
N VAL A 531 17.12 -0.56 -10.72
CA VAL A 531 18.57 -0.71 -10.70
C VAL A 531 18.92 -1.96 -9.92
N VAL A 532 19.80 -2.77 -10.47
CA VAL A 532 20.43 -3.91 -9.80
C VAL A 532 21.94 -3.76 -9.89
N PRO A 533 22.69 -4.05 -8.82
CA PRO A 533 24.15 -3.92 -8.88
C PRO A 533 24.82 -4.92 -9.83
N THR A 534 24.20 -6.10 -10.02
CA THR A 534 24.79 -7.24 -10.75
C THR A 534 23.73 -8.06 -11.49
N ILE A 535 24.17 -8.87 -12.47
CA ILE A 535 23.33 -9.82 -13.21
C ILE A 535 22.62 -10.78 -12.24
N LYS A 536 23.31 -11.28 -11.21
CA LYS A 536 22.72 -12.13 -10.17
C LYS A 536 21.52 -11.46 -9.48
N GLY A 537 21.60 -10.15 -9.22
CA GLY A 537 20.48 -9.36 -8.68
C GLY A 537 19.30 -9.26 -9.65
N GLN A 538 19.59 -9.14 -10.96
CA GLN A 538 18.57 -9.17 -12.02
C GLN A 538 17.83 -10.51 -12.04
N GLU A 539 18.57 -11.61 -12.12
CA GLU A 539 18.03 -12.97 -12.15
C GLU A 539 17.16 -13.27 -10.93
N TYR A 540 17.60 -12.83 -9.76
CA TYR A 540 16.82 -12.94 -8.53
C TYR A 540 15.46 -12.22 -8.64
N LEU A 541 15.40 -11.00 -9.17
CA LEU A 541 14.14 -10.28 -9.34
C LEU A 541 13.24 -10.90 -10.42
N ILE A 542 13.82 -11.42 -11.50
CA ILE A 542 13.09 -12.15 -12.57
C ILE A 542 12.46 -13.41 -12.00
N LYS A 543 13.23 -14.24 -11.28
CA LYS A 543 12.76 -15.46 -10.59
C LYS A 543 11.59 -15.16 -9.64
N ASN A 544 11.60 -13.97 -9.03
CA ASN A 544 10.55 -13.50 -8.12
C ASN A 544 9.39 -12.75 -8.80
N GLY A 545 9.27 -12.86 -10.13
CA GLY A 545 8.09 -12.45 -10.89
C GLY A 545 8.09 -11.00 -11.37
N HIS A 546 9.25 -10.35 -11.40
CA HIS A 546 9.43 -9.08 -12.11
C HIS A 546 9.52 -9.33 -13.63
N LYS A 547 8.94 -8.43 -14.45
CA LYS A 547 8.86 -8.56 -15.92
C LYS A 547 9.26 -7.29 -16.69
N GLY A 548 9.72 -6.25 -15.98
CA GLY A 548 10.18 -5.01 -16.59
C GLY A 548 11.67 -5.06 -16.94
N SER A 549 12.16 -3.95 -17.48
CA SER A 549 13.57 -3.73 -17.77
C SER A 549 14.38 -3.48 -16.49
N PHE A 550 15.67 -3.73 -16.57
CA PHE A 550 16.62 -3.54 -15.48
C PHE A 550 17.82 -2.74 -15.97
N ASN A 551 18.34 -1.89 -15.09
CA ASN A 551 19.60 -1.17 -15.29
C ASN A 551 20.66 -1.81 -14.38
N ILE A 552 21.68 -2.43 -14.96
CA ILE A 552 22.80 -2.99 -14.21
C ILE A 552 23.78 -1.86 -13.92
N ILE A 553 23.76 -1.35 -12.69
CA ILE A 553 24.64 -0.26 -12.26
C ILE A 553 25.29 -0.68 -10.94
N PRO A 554 26.58 -1.09 -10.96
CA PRO A 554 27.30 -1.47 -9.76
C PRO A 554 27.36 -0.34 -8.73
N THR A 555 27.34 -0.69 -7.44
CA THR A 555 27.62 0.26 -6.37
C THR A 555 29.03 0.81 -6.51
N GLY A 556 29.15 2.13 -6.44
CA GLY A 556 30.43 2.82 -6.44
C GLY A 556 31.11 2.82 -5.06
N ILE A 557 32.44 2.76 -5.07
CA ILE A 557 33.32 2.86 -3.90
C ILE A 557 34.22 4.09 -4.08
N ASP A 558 34.54 4.77 -2.99
CA ASP A 558 35.62 5.76 -2.98
C ASP A 558 36.97 5.04 -3.09
N LEU A 559 37.41 4.82 -4.33
CA LEU A 559 38.63 4.06 -4.65
C LEU A 559 39.92 4.82 -4.37
N SER A 560 39.84 6.16 -4.27
CA SER A 560 41.00 7.04 -4.12
C SER A 560 41.91 6.59 -2.97
N ARG A 561 41.35 6.19 -1.84
CA ARG A 561 42.10 5.73 -0.65
C ARG A 561 42.86 4.41 -0.83
N PHE A 562 42.51 3.62 -1.83
CA PHE A 562 43.15 2.33 -2.09
C PHE A 562 44.22 2.42 -3.17
N HIS A 563 44.27 3.52 -3.93
CA HIS A 563 45.31 3.73 -4.93
C HIS A 563 46.69 3.80 -4.28
N LEU A 564 47.65 3.07 -4.87
CA LEU A 564 49.00 2.95 -4.31
C LEU A 564 49.72 4.29 -4.16
N GLU A 565 49.42 5.31 -4.98
CA GLU A 565 50.03 6.64 -4.86
C GLU A 565 49.63 7.38 -3.59
N HIS A 566 48.54 6.97 -2.94
CA HIS A 566 48.06 7.56 -1.69
C HIS A 566 48.47 6.74 -0.46
N ILE A 567 49.16 5.62 -0.65
CA ILE A 567 49.63 4.76 0.43
C ILE A 567 51.06 5.15 0.78
N ASN A 568 51.29 5.57 2.04
CA ASN A 568 52.64 5.80 2.54
C ASN A 568 53.37 4.46 2.71
N GLN A 569 54.39 4.24 1.88
CA GLN A 569 55.19 3.01 1.88
C GLN A 569 55.93 2.77 3.21
N GLU A 570 56.36 3.82 3.92
CA GLU A 570 57.03 3.68 5.22
C GLU A 570 56.12 3.00 6.26
N ILE A 571 54.82 3.31 6.22
CA ILE A 571 53.82 2.68 7.10
C ILE A 571 53.64 1.21 6.72
N VAL A 572 53.60 0.90 5.43
CA VAL A 572 53.50 -0.49 4.94
C VAL A 572 54.72 -1.30 5.38
N ASP A 573 55.92 -0.73 5.29
CA ASP A 573 57.17 -1.40 5.67
C ASP A 573 57.25 -1.62 7.19
N LEU A 574 56.80 -0.65 8.00
CA LEU A 574 56.64 -0.82 9.44
C LEU A 574 55.65 -1.94 9.78
N MET A 575 54.49 -1.96 9.13
CA MET A 575 53.48 -3.01 9.32
C MET A 575 54.01 -4.38 8.95
N LYS A 576 54.76 -4.51 7.84
CA LYS A 576 55.42 -5.77 7.46
C LYS A 576 56.41 -6.23 8.53
N LYS A 577 57.24 -5.32 9.05
CA LYS A 577 58.19 -5.62 10.13
C LYS A 577 57.49 -6.08 11.41
N GLU A 578 56.42 -5.40 11.82
CA GLU A 578 55.62 -5.80 13.00
C GLU A 578 54.96 -7.18 12.84
N MET A 579 54.59 -7.53 11.61
CA MET A 579 53.97 -8.82 11.28
C MET A 579 55.00 -9.93 10.98
N GLU A 580 56.30 -9.66 11.13
CA GLU A 580 57.39 -10.58 10.78
C GLU A 580 57.26 -11.08 9.33
N ILE A 581 56.99 -10.15 8.41
CA ILE A 581 56.96 -10.34 6.96
C ILE A 581 58.22 -9.69 6.41
N GLU A 582 59.15 -10.51 5.93
CA GLU A 582 60.35 -10.05 5.22
C GLU A 582 60.04 -9.99 3.72
N ASP A 583 60.72 -10.80 2.91
CA ASP A 583 60.46 -10.99 1.48
C ASP A 583 59.46 -12.14 1.21
N ASP A 584 58.66 -12.50 2.23
CA ASP A 584 57.68 -13.59 2.14
C ASP A 584 56.58 -13.28 1.12
N PHE A 585 56.27 -14.26 0.28
CA PHE A 585 55.08 -14.19 -0.56
C PHE A 585 53.83 -14.24 0.30
N THR A 586 53.02 -13.20 0.22
CA THR A 586 51.94 -12.93 1.17
C THR A 586 50.58 -12.93 0.49
N PHE A 587 49.71 -13.82 0.92
CA PHE A 587 48.29 -13.77 0.58
C PHE A 587 47.54 -12.88 1.57
N ILE A 588 46.47 -12.23 1.13
CA ILE A 588 45.65 -11.37 2.01
C ILE A 588 44.16 -11.59 1.82
N TYR A 589 43.44 -11.70 2.93
CA TYR A 589 41.99 -11.65 3.00
C TYR A 589 41.57 -10.40 3.79
N VAL A 590 40.56 -9.69 3.28
CA VAL A 590 39.94 -8.55 3.98
C VAL A 590 38.44 -8.75 3.98
N GLY A 591 37.82 -8.77 5.16
CA GLY A 591 36.38 -8.91 5.27
C GLY A 591 35.89 -9.39 6.63
N ARG A 592 34.57 -9.56 6.74
CA ARG A 592 33.94 -10.10 7.95
C ARG A 592 34.24 -11.59 8.08
N ILE A 593 34.66 -12.02 9.27
CA ILE A 593 34.95 -13.43 9.55
C ILE A 593 33.66 -14.18 9.91
N ALA A 594 32.96 -14.69 8.89
CA ALA A 594 31.65 -15.33 9.03
C ALA A 594 31.44 -16.48 8.04
N ASN A 595 30.48 -17.36 8.34
CA ASN A 595 30.28 -18.66 7.64
C ASN A 595 30.14 -18.50 6.12
N GLU A 596 29.39 -17.49 5.69
CA GLU A 596 29.13 -17.21 4.27
C GLU A 596 30.40 -16.86 3.48
N LYS A 597 31.46 -16.41 4.16
CA LYS A 597 32.75 -16.08 3.56
C LYS A 597 33.68 -17.29 3.39
N SER A 598 33.30 -18.44 3.97
CA SER A 598 34.02 -19.73 3.89
C SER A 598 35.54 -19.61 4.02
N ILE A 599 36.00 -18.81 4.97
CA ILE A 599 37.45 -18.58 5.20
C ILE A 599 38.17 -19.89 5.56
N SER A 600 37.47 -20.87 6.13
CA SER A 600 38.02 -22.20 6.39
C SER A 600 38.59 -22.86 5.14
N SER A 601 37.93 -22.73 3.96
CA SER A 601 38.45 -23.32 2.72
C SER A 601 39.69 -22.61 2.20
N LEU A 602 39.85 -21.30 2.48
CA LEU A 602 41.10 -20.60 2.20
C LEU A 602 42.24 -21.16 3.04
N PHE A 603 42.01 -21.49 4.32
CA PHE A 603 43.03 -22.12 5.14
C PHE A 603 43.33 -23.56 4.74
N GLU A 604 42.33 -24.34 4.30
CA GLU A 604 42.55 -25.69 3.74
C GLU A 604 43.46 -25.61 2.52
N GLY A 605 43.15 -24.70 1.58
CA GLY A 605 43.98 -24.46 0.40
C GLY A 605 45.37 -23.95 0.78
N PHE A 606 45.47 -23.01 1.71
CA PHE A 606 46.77 -22.47 2.15
C PHE A 606 47.63 -23.52 2.86
N HIS A 607 47.05 -24.40 3.67
CA HIS A 607 47.77 -25.50 4.31
C HIS A 607 48.33 -26.48 3.27
N GLU A 608 47.58 -26.79 2.22
CA GLU A 608 48.06 -27.63 1.12
C GLU A 608 49.14 -26.93 0.28
N TYR A 609 48.96 -25.63 0.01
CA TYR A 609 49.95 -24.79 -0.67
C TYR A 609 51.31 -24.79 0.06
N LEU A 610 51.31 -24.72 1.40
CA LEU A 610 52.53 -24.71 2.22
C LEU A 610 53.38 -25.98 2.11
N LYS A 611 52.82 -27.09 1.63
CA LYS A 611 53.59 -28.30 1.32
C LYS A 611 54.48 -28.13 0.09
N HIS A 612 54.18 -27.15 -0.75
CA HIS A 612 54.81 -26.94 -2.05
C HIS A 612 55.68 -25.68 -2.08
N ARG A 613 55.23 -24.59 -1.43
CA ARG A 613 55.88 -23.26 -1.45
C ARG A 613 55.76 -22.55 -0.09
N PRO A 614 56.75 -21.73 0.30
CA PRO A 614 56.65 -20.91 1.50
C PRO A 614 55.69 -19.72 1.26
N GLY A 615 55.07 -19.23 2.34
CA GLY A 615 54.30 -17.99 2.27
C GLY A 615 53.66 -17.61 3.60
N LYS A 616 53.09 -16.40 3.61
CA LYS A 616 52.31 -15.83 4.72
C LYS A 616 50.87 -15.60 4.27
N PHE A 617 49.93 -15.63 5.21
CA PHE A 617 48.53 -15.33 4.96
C PHE A 617 47.99 -14.36 6.02
N ILE A 618 47.71 -13.12 5.60
CA ILE A 618 47.14 -12.08 6.45
C ILE A 618 45.62 -12.14 6.36
N VAL A 619 44.95 -12.21 7.52
CA VAL A 619 43.50 -12.18 7.64
C VAL A 619 43.08 -10.93 8.40
N VAL A 620 42.54 -9.98 7.64
CA VAL A 620 42.09 -8.67 8.12
C VAL A 620 40.60 -8.68 8.36
N GLY A 621 40.21 -8.48 9.61
CA GLY A 621 38.81 -8.39 10.02
C GLY A 621 38.48 -9.18 11.29
N GLY A 622 37.23 -9.04 11.72
CA GLY A 622 36.69 -9.75 12.87
C GLY A 622 35.34 -10.39 12.54
N GLY A 623 34.89 -11.27 13.42
CA GLY A 623 33.58 -11.90 13.26
C GLY A 623 33.41 -13.17 14.08
N PRO A 624 32.20 -13.76 14.03
CA PRO A 624 31.82 -14.89 14.87
C PRO A 624 32.69 -16.13 14.71
N GLN A 625 33.33 -16.34 13.55
CA GLN A 625 34.17 -17.52 13.30
C GLN A 625 35.65 -17.36 13.66
N LEU A 626 36.07 -16.22 14.19
CA LEU A 626 37.50 -15.95 14.44
C LEU A 626 38.14 -16.99 15.37
N ILE A 627 37.43 -17.43 16.41
CA ILE A 627 37.96 -18.40 17.39
C ILE A 627 38.17 -19.76 16.72
N GLU A 628 37.15 -20.26 16.01
CA GLU A 628 37.18 -21.53 15.28
C GLU A 628 38.34 -21.58 14.28
N LEU A 629 38.55 -20.50 13.53
CA LEU A 629 39.63 -20.42 12.54
C LEU A 629 41.02 -20.38 13.19
N LYS A 630 41.18 -19.73 14.35
CA LYS A 630 42.45 -19.77 15.10
C LYS A 630 42.77 -21.17 15.61
N GLU A 631 41.77 -21.92 16.07
CA GLU A 631 41.93 -23.31 16.48
C GLU A 631 42.32 -24.21 15.29
N LEU A 632 41.77 -23.96 14.11
CA LEU A 632 42.10 -24.67 12.87
C LEU A 632 43.57 -24.46 12.47
N VAL A 633 44.03 -23.20 12.47
CA VAL A 633 45.43 -22.83 12.20
C VAL A 633 46.38 -23.52 13.19
N LYS A 634 46.02 -23.57 14.48
CA LYS A 634 46.78 -24.28 15.52
C LYS A 634 46.81 -25.79 15.29
N LYS A 635 45.68 -26.38 14.94
CA LYS A 635 45.57 -27.82 14.65
C LYS A 635 46.48 -28.23 13.50
N TRP A 636 46.65 -27.36 12.51
CA TRP A 636 47.50 -27.60 11.34
C TRP A 636 48.95 -27.15 11.50
N GLN A 637 49.33 -26.60 12.65
CA GLN A 637 50.69 -26.17 12.97
C GLN A 637 51.25 -25.11 11.99
N ILE A 638 50.38 -24.21 11.52
CA ILE A 638 50.72 -23.13 10.57
C ILE A 638 50.60 -21.73 11.20
N GLU A 639 50.68 -21.62 12.53
CA GLU A 639 50.53 -20.35 13.27
C GLU A 639 51.58 -19.31 12.88
N LYS A 640 52.80 -19.75 12.49
CA LYS A 640 53.87 -18.86 12.03
C LYS A 640 53.62 -18.28 10.64
N ASN A 641 52.71 -18.88 9.88
CA ASN A 641 52.37 -18.50 8.51
C ASN A 641 51.09 -17.67 8.44
N VAL A 642 50.25 -17.66 9.47
CA VAL A 642 48.94 -16.98 9.45
C VAL A 642 48.89 -15.83 10.45
N ILE A 643 48.56 -14.64 9.97
CA ILE A 643 48.49 -13.41 10.77
C ILE A 643 47.04 -12.94 10.86
N PHE A 644 46.49 -12.91 12.08
CA PHE A 644 45.15 -12.36 12.34
C PHE A 644 45.26 -10.96 12.93
N THR A 645 44.79 -9.94 12.22
CA THR A 645 44.88 -8.55 12.68
C THR A 645 43.69 -8.15 13.57
N GLY A 646 42.57 -8.88 13.46
CA GLY A 646 41.32 -8.54 14.13
C GLY A 646 40.57 -7.40 13.42
N PHE A 647 39.73 -6.69 14.17
CA PHE A 647 39.00 -5.55 13.61
C PHE A 647 39.96 -4.39 13.35
N VAL A 648 39.95 -3.88 12.12
CA VAL A 648 40.81 -2.79 11.66
C VAL A 648 39.94 -1.60 11.26
N ASP A 649 40.38 -0.39 11.63
CA ASP A 649 39.70 0.84 11.20
C ASP A 649 39.74 0.98 9.68
N TRP A 650 38.64 1.46 9.09
CA TRP A 650 38.51 1.56 7.64
C TRP A 650 39.61 2.43 6.98
N GLN A 651 40.19 3.38 7.71
CA GLN A 651 41.30 4.20 7.20
C GLN A 651 42.60 3.41 7.00
N MET A 652 42.79 2.31 7.72
CA MET A 652 44.00 1.48 7.64
C MET A 652 43.92 0.37 6.58
N ILE A 653 42.73 0.10 6.02
CA ILE A 653 42.50 -1.04 5.13
C ILE A 653 43.37 -0.98 3.87
N GLY A 654 43.57 0.21 3.28
CA GLY A 654 44.43 0.39 2.11
C GLY A 654 45.89 -0.02 2.35
N TYR A 655 46.41 0.27 3.55
CA TYR A 655 47.76 -0.12 3.95
C TYR A 655 47.89 -1.65 4.05
N TYR A 656 46.89 -2.32 4.63
CA TYR A 656 46.88 -3.77 4.69
C TYR A 656 46.86 -4.41 3.28
N TYR A 657 46.02 -3.93 2.36
CA TYR A 657 46.07 -4.42 0.98
C TYR A 657 47.48 -4.32 0.38
N ALA A 658 48.21 -3.23 0.63
CA ALA A 658 49.56 -3.01 0.12
C ALA A 658 50.62 -3.96 0.73
N THR A 659 50.35 -4.57 1.89
CA THR A 659 51.25 -5.58 2.50
C THR A 659 51.22 -6.92 1.77
N GLY A 660 50.12 -7.26 1.09
CA GLY A 660 49.94 -8.55 0.41
C GLY A 660 50.34 -8.53 -1.06
N ASN A 661 50.70 -9.69 -1.60
CA ASN A 661 50.95 -9.91 -3.03
C ASN A 661 49.66 -10.24 -3.78
N VAL A 662 48.80 -11.09 -3.19
CA VAL A 662 47.57 -11.60 -3.85
C VAL A 662 46.40 -11.59 -2.87
N PHE A 663 45.25 -11.07 -3.31
CA PHE A 663 44.02 -11.08 -2.53
C PHE A 663 43.26 -12.39 -2.70
N LEU A 664 42.84 -13.00 -1.59
CA LEU A 664 42.06 -14.24 -1.57
C LEU A 664 40.63 -13.99 -1.10
N ASN A 665 39.66 -14.66 -1.72
CA ASN A 665 38.27 -14.68 -1.22
C ASN A 665 37.55 -15.99 -1.56
N ALA A 666 36.88 -16.58 -0.57
CA ALA A 666 36.15 -17.86 -0.72
C ALA A 666 34.63 -17.74 -0.57
N SER A 667 34.08 -16.53 -0.63
CA SER A 667 32.65 -16.32 -0.39
C SER A 667 31.78 -17.23 -1.24
N VAL A 668 30.84 -17.92 -0.59
CA VAL A 668 29.93 -18.88 -1.25
C VAL A 668 28.83 -18.16 -2.01
N SER A 669 28.50 -16.95 -1.56
CA SER A 669 27.61 -16.04 -2.26
C SER A 669 28.07 -14.61 -2.06
N GLU A 670 28.33 -13.91 -3.17
CA GLU A 670 28.51 -12.47 -3.20
C GLU A 670 27.35 -11.78 -3.90
N THR A 671 27.05 -10.55 -3.48
CA THR A 671 26.09 -9.70 -4.19
C THR A 671 26.79 -8.86 -5.23
N GLN A 672 27.89 -8.21 -4.84
CA GLN A 672 28.79 -7.44 -5.72
C GLN A 672 30.26 -7.58 -5.29
N GLY A 673 30.57 -7.79 -4.00
CA GLY A 673 31.94 -7.92 -3.52
C GLY A 673 32.72 -6.60 -3.47
N LEU A 674 32.34 -5.66 -2.58
CA LEU A 674 33.02 -4.36 -2.50
C LEU A 674 34.54 -4.48 -2.24
N THR A 675 34.95 -5.43 -1.39
CA THR A 675 36.37 -5.69 -1.05
C THR A 675 37.21 -6.13 -2.25
N TYR A 676 36.58 -6.59 -3.33
CA TYR A 676 37.24 -7.01 -4.55
C TYR A 676 37.70 -5.75 -5.31
N ALA A 677 36.79 -4.79 -5.51
CA ALA A 677 37.12 -3.51 -6.11
C ALA A 677 38.14 -2.71 -5.28
N GLU A 678 38.10 -2.79 -3.95
CA GLU A 678 39.13 -2.21 -3.06
C GLU A 678 40.52 -2.85 -3.31
N ALA A 679 40.61 -4.18 -3.37
CA ALA A 679 41.86 -4.91 -3.65
C ALA A 679 42.40 -4.60 -5.06
N MET A 680 41.50 -4.57 -6.05
CA MET A 680 41.80 -4.21 -7.44
C MET A 680 42.38 -2.80 -7.52
N ALA A 681 41.78 -1.82 -6.85
CA ALA A 681 42.26 -0.43 -6.81
C ALA A 681 43.65 -0.29 -6.17
N ASN A 682 44.01 -1.21 -5.27
CA ASN A 682 45.35 -1.33 -4.69
C ASN A 682 46.35 -2.14 -5.54
N SER A 683 45.99 -2.42 -6.81
CA SER A 683 46.76 -3.23 -7.75
C SER A 683 47.07 -4.65 -7.26
N ARG A 684 46.20 -5.26 -6.46
CA ARG A 684 46.36 -6.65 -6.04
C ARG A 684 45.65 -7.59 -7.02
N PRO A 685 46.35 -8.56 -7.63
CA PRO A 685 45.71 -9.69 -8.28
C PRO A 685 44.80 -10.44 -7.30
N LEU A 686 43.70 -11.00 -7.81
CA LEU A 686 42.69 -11.67 -7.01
C LEU A 686 42.71 -13.17 -7.32
N ILE A 687 42.54 -14.03 -6.31
CA ILE A 687 42.14 -15.43 -6.48
C ILE A 687 40.84 -15.62 -5.70
N VAL A 688 39.75 -15.83 -6.41
CA VAL A 688 38.40 -15.73 -5.83
C VAL A 688 37.55 -16.92 -6.25
N ARG A 689 36.67 -17.36 -5.35
CA ARG A 689 35.70 -18.38 -5.68
C ARG A 689 34.74 -17.85 -6.75
N GLU A 690 34.45 -18.65 -7.77
CA GLU A 690 33.50 -18.28 -8.81
C GLU A 690 32.08 -18.11 -8.25
N ASP A 691 31.46 -16.96 -8.53
CA ASP A 691 30.08 -16.64 -8.16
C ASP A 691 29.45 -15.73 -9.22
N PRO A 692 28.17 -15.93 -9.60
CA PRO A 692 27.48 -15.10 -10.59
C PRO A 692 27.44 -13.60 -10.26
N GLY A 693 27.59 -13.23 -8.97
CA GLY A 693 27.59 -11.85 -8.51
C GLY A 693 28.89 -11.11 -8.81
N ILE A 694 29.97 -11.80 -9.18
CA ILE A 694 31.28 -11.20 -9.48
C ILE A 694 31.77 -11.50 -10.91
N THR A 695 30.96 -12.18 -11.73
CA THR A 695 31.36 -12.63 -13.08
C THR A 695 31.86 -11.49 -13.96
N ASP A 696 31.18 -10.33 -13.91
CA ASP A 696 31.54 -9.16 -14.72
C ASP A 696 32.70 -8.35 -14.10
N MET A 697 33.02 -8.59 -12.83
CA MET A 697 34.11 -7.90 -12.13
C MET A 697 35.45 -8.56 -12.38
N ILE A 698 35.48 -9.91 -12.41
CA ILE A 698 36.70 -10.69 -12.50
C ILE A 698 36.77 -11.47 -13.81
N VAL A 699 37.72 -11.06 -14.65
CA VAL A 699 38.09 -11.69 -15.91
C VAL A 699 39.30 -12.59 -15.66
N ASP A 700 39.10 -13.91 -15.79
CA ASP A 700 40.10 -14.93 -15.44
C ASP A 700 41.38 -14.76 -16.27
N GLY A 701 42.53 -14.68 -15.61
CA GLY A 701 43.84 -14.45 -16.22
C GLY A 701 44.17 -12.99 -16.56
N GLU A 702 43.20 -12.08 -16.52
CA GLU A 702 43.44 -10.66 -16.84
C GLU A 702 43.59 -9.78 -15.60
N ASN A 703 42.59 -9.77 -14.72
CA ASN A 703 42.59 -8.98 -13.49
C ASN A 703 42.52 -9.83 -12.21
N GLY A 704 42.43 -11.14 -12.36
CA GLY A 704 42.42 -12.10 -11.27
C GLY A 704 42.16 -13.51 -11.79
N PHE A 705 41.93 -14.44 -10.87
CA PHE A 705 41.69 -15.84 -11.15
C PHE A 705 40.47 -16.35 -10.38
N LYS A 706 39.59 -17.08 -11.06
CA LYS A 706 38.36 -17.68 -10.50
C LYS A 706 38.54 -19.17 -10.22
N TYR A 707 38.17 -19.68 -9.05
CA TYR A 707 38.27 -21.11 -8.76
C TYR A 707 36.93 -21.70 -8.29
N GLN A 708 36.74 -22.99 -8.51
CA GLN A 708 35.56 -23.74 -8.06
C GLN A 708 35.90 -24.77 -6.98
N THR A 709 37.10 -25.34 -7.03
CA THR A 709 37.55 -26.40 -6.13
C THR A 709 38.78 -25.97 -5.30
N ASN A 710 39.02 -26.63 -4.17
CA ASN A 710 40.22 -26.38 -3.37
C ASN A 710 41.50 -26.75 -4.15
N GLU A 711 41.46 -27.76 -5.02
CA GLU A 711 42.59 -28.13 -5.87
C GLU A 711 42.94 -26.99 -6.85
N GLU A 712 41.94 -26.39 -7.49
CA GLU A 712 42.14 -25.21 -8.36
C GLU A 712 42.65 -24.01 -7.58
N LEU A 713 42.18 -23.78 -6.36
CA LEU A 713 42.70 -22.73 -5.47
C LEU A 713 44.20 -22.93 -5.23
N VAL A 714 44.60 -24.14 -4.83
CA VAL A 714 46.01 -24.47 -4.56
C VAL A 714 46.85 -24.30 -5.82
N ASN A 715 46.40 -24.83 -6.97
CA ASN A 715 47.10 -24.71 -8.25
C ASN A 715 47.28 -23.24 -8.64
N LYS A 716 46.27 -22.40 -8.43
CA LYS A 716 46.34 -20.96 -8.69
C LYS A 716 47.28 -20.24 -7.73
N MET A 717 47.30 -20.62 -6.45
CA MET A 717 48.26 -20.09 -5.46
C MET A 717 49.70 -20.46 -5.80
N ILE A 718 49.96 -21.69 -6.25
CA ILE A 718 51.28 -22.12 -6.74
C ILE A 718 51.65 -21.36 -8.01
N TYR A 719 50.72 -21.24 -8.97
CA TYR A 719 50.95 -20.54 -10.22
C TYR A 719 51.36 -19.09 -10.02
N VAL A 720 50.65 -18.33 -9.16
CA VAL A 720 51.01 -16.92 -8.89
C VAL A 720 52.33 -16.78 -8.14
N TYR A 721 52.68 -17.75 -7.30
CA TYR A 721 53.97 -17.77 -6.61
C TYR A 721 55.11 -18.05 -7.59
N ASP A 722 54.94 -19.01 -8.51
CA ASP A 722 55.97 -19.39 -9.48
C ASP A 722 56.15 -18.34 -10.59
N ASN A 723 55.13 -17.49 -10.82
CA ASN A 723 55.11 -16.48 -11.87
C ASN A 723 55.01 -15.05 -11.31
N GLN A 724 55.78 -14.69 -10.28
CA GLN A 724 55.62 -13.38 -9.63
C GLN A 724 55.78 -12.18 -10.57
N SER A 725 56.52 -12.33 -11.67
CA SER A 725 56.71 -11.31 -12.70
C SER A 725 55.41 -10.85 -13.36
N ILE A 726 54.40 -11.73 -13.49
CA ILE A 726 53.11 -11.37 -14.11
C ILE A 726 52.18 -10.61 -13.16
N LEU A 727 52.43 -10.65 -11.85
CA LEU A 727 51.54 -10.06 -10.85
C LEU A 727 51.44 -8.54 -10.98
N LYS A 728 52.52 -7.88 -11.40
CA LYS A 728 52.51 -6.44 -11.66
C LYS A 728 51.59 -6.09 -12.83
N GLU A 729 51.61 -6.89 -13.90
CA GLU A 729 50.74 -6.68 -15.05
C GLU A 729 49.27 -6.92 -14.70
N ILE A 730 48.97 -8.06 -14.06
CA ILE A 730 47.61 -8.40 -13.63
C ILE A 730 47.09 -7.37 -12.62
N GLY A 731 47.92 -6.95 -11.67
CA GLY A 731 47.58 -5.91 -10.70
C GLY A 731 47.26 -4.57 -11.35
N ASN A 732 47.99 -4.18 -12.40
CA ASN A 732 47.69 -2.97 -13.16
C ASN A 732 46.36 -3.08 -13.92
N LYS A 733 46.08 -4.23 -14.55
CA LYS A 733 44.78 -4.50 -15.20
C LYS A 733 43.63 -4.51 -14.19
N ALA A 734 43.85 -5.07 -13.01
CA ALA A 734 42.91 -5.03 -11.89
C ALA A 734 42.60 -3.60 -11.48
N ARG A 735 43.63 -2.77 -11.31
CA ARG A 735 43.43 -1.37 -10.99
C ARG A 735 42.65 -0.60 -12.05
N ILE A 736 42.97 -0.79 -13.33
CA ILE A 736 42.23 -0.13 -14.43
C ILE A 736 40.76 -0.54 -14.42
N SER A 737 40.48 -1.84 -14.30
CA SER A 737 39.11 -2.36 -14.26
C SER A 737 38.34 -1.99 -12.98
N SER A 738 39.04 -1.69 -11.88
CA SER A 738 38.39 -1.21 -10.65
C SER A 738 37.63 0.11 -10.86
N ASN A 739 38.05 0.95 -11.82
CA ASN A 739 37.44 2.25 -12.09
C ASN A 739 35.94 2.14 -12.44
N ASP A 740 35.49 1.03 -13.03
CA ASP A 740 34.07 0.80 -13.32
C ASP A 740 33.19 0.73 -12.07
N TYR A 741 33.82 0.50 -10.91
CA TYR A 741 33.23 0.42 -9.58
C TYR A 741 33.56 1.64 -8.71
N SER A 742 34.06 2.72 -9.31
CA SER A 742 34.30 3.99 -8.61
C SER A 742 32.99 4.71 -8.27
N LYS A 743 33.03 5.50 -7.20
CA LYS A 743 31.94 6.42 -6.79
C LYS A 743 31.57 7.37 -7.93
N GLU A 744 32.56 7.88 -8.66
CA GLU A 744 32.41 8.80 -9.79
C GLU A 744 31.62 8.14 -10.93
N ASN A 745 32.04 6.96 -11.39
CA ASN A 745 31.33 6.25 -12.44
C ASN A 745 29.93 5.80 -12.01
N PHE A 746 29.75 5.44 -10.75
CA PHE A 746 28.43 5.12 -10.21
C PHE A 746 27.49 6.33 -10.29
N ALA A 747 27.95 7.50 -9.87
CA ALA A 747 27.16 8.73 -9.91
C ALA A 747 26.83 9.16 -11.34
N ILE A 748 27.78 9.08 -12.28
CA ILE A 748 27.56 9.41 -13.69
C ILE A 748 26.50 8.50 -14.32
N LYS A 749 26.62 7.18 -14.13
CA LYS A 749 25.62 6.21 -14.64
C LYS A 749 24.23 6.46 -14.05
N MET A 750 24.15 6.77 -12.75
CA MET A 750 22.90 7.11 -12.09
C MET A 750 22.31 8.44 -12.56
N GLN A 751 23.13 9.47 -12.76
CA GLN A 751 22.69 10.76 -13.31
C GLN A 751 22.06 10.58 -14.69
N HIS A 752 22.71 9.83 -15.58
CA HIS A 752 22.17 9.55 -16.92
C HIS A 752 20.80 8.87 -16.84
N LEU A 753 20.66 7.83 -16.00
CA LEU A 753 19.39 7.16 -15.78
C LEU A 753 18.30 8.12 -15.25
N TYR A 754 18.65 8.99 -14.30
CA TYR A 754 17.71 9.97 -13.77
C TYR A 754 17.23 10.95 -14.84
N GLN A 755 18.14 11.49 -15.64
CA GLN A 755 17.83 12.43 -16.72
C GLN A 755 16.92 11.78 -17.77
N GLU A 756 17.22 10.56 -18.18
CA GLU A 756 16.40 9.79 -19.13
C GLU A 756 14.99 9.51 -18.57
N THR A 757 14.92 9.05 -17.32
CA THR A 757 13.63 8.76 -16.66
C THR A 757 12.77 10.01 -16.54
N LEU A 758 13.38 11.13 -16.14
CA LEU A 758 12.70 12.40 -15.98
C LEU A 758 12.12 12.89 -17.31
N LYS A 759 12.92 12.83 -18.39
CA LYS A 759 12.47 13.18 -19.74
C LYS A 759 11.26 12.34 -20.17
N ASN A 760 11.36 11.01 -20.03
CA ASN A 760 10.30 10.07 -20.41
C ASN A 760 8.98 10.29 -19.64
N ILE A 761 9.03 10.78 -18.40
CA ILE A 761 7.83 11.06 -17.59
C ILE A 761 7.21 12.41 -17.93
N LEU A 762 8.01 13.41 -18.31
CA LEU A 762 7.52 14.73 -18.69
C LEU A 762 6.89 14.74 -20.10
N GLU A 763 7.34 13.85 -20.99
CA GLU A 763 6.77 13.69 -22.34
C GLU A 763 5.43 12.91 -22.38
N LYS A 764 5.12 12.13 -21.33
CA LYS A 764 3.83 11.42 -21.15
C LYS A 764 2.80 12.29 -20.45
#